data_AF-A0A7Y9G7S4-F1
#
_entry.id   AF-A0A7Y9G7S4-F1
#
_cell.length_a   1.000
_cell.length_b   1.000
_cell.length_c   1.000
_cell.angle_alpha   90.00
_cell.angle_beta   90.00
_cell.angle_gamma   90.00
#
_symmetry.space_group_name_H-M   'P 1'
#
loop_
_entity.id
_entity.type
_entity.pdbx_description
1 polymer ?
#
loop_
_entity_poly.entity_id
_entity_poly.type
_entity_poly.pdbx_seq_one_letter_code
_entity_poly.pdbx_strand_id
1 'polypeptide(L)'
;MTGQDDRVAEFESRVAEFARRLAPPGWRRLDLHCAATVAASDVALTVLTGEGGIVAAEDVPEELTGLLMDLRRAQCRPERGSWFSMTMIIEPGSVRPLYNHEFDPLWDPPIPVEYWRRDQTVMPRDGENVPGWLRDRLEGREPAAPPASAPEPMNPVERTELLSNRFAILIADHAPALWERVCGHYQAVGGHAELSAMTCHHADGARTSREAPAAAAVLLDRLRAGTHAFQGSTWSRIDFEVLYEDGAVRCRASFAHDDEPRWDEEPSADDVRRELERFPREDVPDWMARRLGPRPRPMAVAGTPPPPPGSGLRRAKIFDHAGPDGSRPAVSRPPVPPDQAGRVAGYLRQAPAVMAARSNAPDRLDPSRGSAVPLTFHTDGTWVWSGAVAYYLSEHGVPPEPDLVAHIIANGFRVPEVDDDTMNAANSAVTGRAAPERVPAGAEPDWTGTLQHRLDQLRVDRAAYRINARRLDDVAEGVWCLVSRQGRWSVFRMRDGERRKEAVFDDAEQASAHLLGRLLLDPRHTVEDGPFAPLKGEPPLSLLRDRHVVELAAGTEVDRYGAPDGNVTYAARTPYPQRSLPPEWRDRPYRVYRLQRPMETLTGTAVPWFGQPGGGTAHVFRRSVTDLLADGGLVEIPDA
;
A
#
# COMPACT_ATOMS: atom_id res chain seq x y z
N MET A 1 26.72 6.89 -15.13
CA MET A 1 25.96 7.79 -14.24
C MET A 1 26.23 7.51 -12.75
N THR A 2 27.37 6.88 -12.41
CA THR A 2 27.74 6.40 -11.07
C THR A 2 28.27 7.49 -10.12
N GLY A 3 28.69 8.65 -10.63
CA GLY A 3 29.47 9.61 -9.83
C GLY A 3 28.73 10.42 -8.77
N GLN A 4 27.40 10.59 -8.83
CA GLN A 4 26.70 11.43 -7.84
C GLN A 4 26.36 10.65 -6.56
N ASP A 5 25.77 9.46 -6.67
CA ASP A 5 25.46 8.64 -5.50
C ASP A 5 26.74 8.17 -4.78
N ASP A 6 27.79 7.83 -5.54
CA ASP A 6 29.10 7.46 -4.96
C ASP A 6 29.74 8.68 -4.24
N ARG A 7 29.58 9.89 -4.78
CA ARG A 7 30.06 11.13 -4.16
C ARG A 7 29.26 11.51 -2.91
N VAL A 8 27.94 11.26 -2.90
CA VAL A 8 27.10 11.44 -1.72
C VAL A 8 27.54 10.48 -0.62
N ALA A 9 27.71 9.19 -0.93
CA ALA A 9 28.18 8.20 0.02
C ALA A 9 29.59 8.51 0.56
N GLU A 10 30.47 9.06 -0.28
CA GLU A 10 31.79 9.56 0.14
C GLU A 10 31.66 10.69 1.17
N PHE A 11 30.83 11.70 0.89
CA PHE A 11 30.63 12.81 1.83
C PHE A 11 29.93 12.37 3.12
N GLU A 12 28.93 11.49 3.06
CA GLU A 12 28.31 10.88 4.24
C GLU A 12 29.36 10.19 5.11
N SER A 13 30.25 9.40 4.49
CA SER A 13 31.32 8.70 5.20
C SER A 13 32.30 9.69 5.85
N ARG A 14 32.70 10.74 5.14
CA ARG A 14 33.60 11.78 5.64
C ARG A 14 32.98 12.57 6.80
N VAL A 15 31.70 12.93 6.71
CA VAL A 15 30.96 13.58 7.80
C VAL A 15 30.93 12.68 9.03
N ALA A 16 30.58 11.39 8.86
CA ALA A 16 30.51 10.44 9.96
C ALA A 16 31.89 10.21 10.61
N GLU A 17 32.95 10.03 9.82
CA GLU A 17 34.32 9.90 10.32
C GLU A 17 34.78 11.15 11.07
N PHE A 18 34.44 12.35 10.57
CA PHE A 18 34.76 13.59 11.25
C PHE A 18 34.07 13.67 12.61
N ALA A 19 32.75 13.43 12.65
CA ALA A 19 31.98 13.44 13.89
C ALA A 19 32.51 12.41 14.90
N ARG A 20 32.90 11.21 14.46
CA ARG A 20 33.51 10.18 15.31
C ARG A 20 34.82 10.61 15.95
N ARG A 21 35.65 11.41 15.26
CA ARG A 21 36.90 11.93 15.83
C ARG A 21 36.68 12.98 16.92
N LEU A 22 35.55 13.68 16.89
CA LEU A 22 35.17 14.64 17.93
C LEU A 22 34.65 13.94 19.19
N ALA A 23 34.24 12.68 19.08
CA ALA A 23 33.64 11.95 20.19
C ALA A 23 34.69 11.53 21.25
N PRO A 24 34.37 11.66 22.55
CA PRO A 24 35.23 11.18 23.62
C PRO A 24 35.42 9.64 23.57
N PRO A 25 36.51 9.11 24.15
CA PRO A 25 36.74 7.67 24.20
C PRO A 25 35.56 6.89 24.79
N GLY A 26 35.20 5.78 24.15
CA GLY A 26 34.12 4.90 24.62
C GLY A 26 32.70 5.40 24.35
N TRP A 27 32.51 6.42 23.50
CA TRP A 27 31.18 6.88 23.08
C TRP A 27 30.30 5.73 22.52
N ARG A 28 28.97 5.88 22.67
CA ARG A 28 27.97 4.86 22.27
C ARG A 28 27.13 5.29 21.08
N ARG A 29 26.76 6.58 21.01
CA ARG A 29 25.95 7.14 19.93
C ARG A 29 26.26 8.63 19.75
N LEU A 30 26.22 9.10 18.51
CA LEU A 30 26.26 10.51 18.14
C LEU A 30 25.01 10.84 17.34
N ASP A 31 24.34 11.93 17.69
CA ASP A 31 23.27 12.51 16.88
C ASP A 31 23.76 13.85 16.34
N LEU A 32 23.91 13.91 15.01
CA LEU A 32 24.26 15.11 14.28
C LEU A 32 23.02 15.63 13.57
N HIS A 33 22.59 16.84 13.92
CA HIS A 33 21.51 17.55 13.22
C HIS A 33 22.09 18.73 12.47
N CYS A 34 21.57 18.97 11.26
CA CYS A 34 21.92 20.13 10.46
C CYS A 34 20.69 20.66 9.74
N ALA A 35 20.27 21.90 10.04
CA ALA A 35 19.35 22.67 9.21
C ALA A 35 20.15 23.69 8.40
N ALA A 36 19.89 23.81 7.09
CA ALA A 36 20.72 24.67 6.26
C ALA A 36 20.02 25.27 5.04
N THR A 37 20.44 26.50 4.75
CA THR A 37 20.31 27.19 3.47
C THR A 37 21.71 27.46 2.92
N VAL A 38 21.81 28.01 1.71
CA VAL A 38 23.10 28.52 1.19
C VAL A 38 23.65 29.70 2.00
N ALA A 39 22.81 30.42 2.75
CA ALA A 39 23.19 31.63 3.48
C ALA A 39 23.42 31.42 4.98
N ALA A 40 22.89 30.34 5.55
CA ALA A 40 22.95 30.05 6.98
C ALA A 40 22.84 28.54 7.22
N SER A 41 23.52 28.06 8.25
CA SER A 41 23.43 26.70 8.75
C SER A 41 23.32 26.72 10.27
N ASP A 42 22.47 25.88 10.82
CA ASP A 42 22.44 25.50 12.22
C ASP A 42 22.89 24.03 12.32
N VAL A 43 23.88 23.76 13.16
CA VAL A 43 24.50 22.44 13.27
C VAL A 43 24.67 22.10 14.74
N ALA A 44 24.12 20.97 15.15
CA ALA A 44 24.21 20.46 16.51
C ALA A 44 24.78 19.04 16.51
N LEU A 45 25.77 18.78 17.36
CA LEU A 45 26.33 17.44 17.58
C LEU A 45 26.17 17.08 19.06
N THR A 46 25.46 15.99 19.33
CA THR A 46 25.25 15.47 20.68
C THR A 46 25.80 14.06 20.79
N VAL A 47 26.50 13.79 21.89
CA VAL A 47 27.18 12.51 22.15
C VAL A 47 26.62 11.83 23.39
N LEU A 48 26.29 10.55 23.26
CA LEU A 48 26.09 9.65 24.39
C LEU A 48 27.41 8.96 24.71
N THR A 49 27.97 9.22 25.90
CA THR A 49 29.24 8.63 26.33
C THR A 49 29.08 7.17 26.78
N GLY A 50 30.20 6.46 26.91
CA GLY A 50 30.25 5.09 27.42
C GLY A 50 29.70 4.93 28.84
N GLU A 51 29.86 5.96 29.67
CA GLU A 51 29.35 6.01 31.04
C GLU A 51 27.87 6.44 31.10
N GLY A 52 27.27 6.78 29.97
CA GLY A 52 25.88 7.21 29.87
C GLY A 52 25.60 8.68 30.12
N GLY A 53 26.65 9.52 30.16
CA GLY A 53 26.49 10.96 30.11
C GLY A 53 26.13 11.46 28.71
N ILE A 54 25.40 12.57 28.65
CA ILE A 54 25.11 13.29 27.41
C ILE A 54 26.02 14.52 27.33
N VAL A 55 26.71 14.68 26.21
CA VAL A 55 27.59 15.82 25.92
C VAL A 55 27.15 16.45 24.61
N ALA A 56 26.57 17.66 24.66
CA ALA A 56 26.37 18.48 23.48
C ALA A 56 27.65 19.27 23.19
N ALA A 57 28.06 19.34 21.92
CA ALA A 57 29.16 20.21 21.52
C ALA A 57 28.75 21.68 21.69
N GLU A 58 29.54 22.45 22.43
CA GLU A 58 29.31 23.90 22.58
C GLU A 58 29.51 24.62 21.25
N ASP A 59 30.54 24.25 20.50
CA ASP A 59 30.84 24.75 19.16
C ASP A 59 31.08 23.58 18.20
N VAL A 60 30.51 23.66 17.01
CA VAL A 60 30.76 22.70 15.93
C VAL A 60 31.89 23.22 15.02
N PRO A 61 32.97 22.44 14.80
CA PRO A 61 34.07 22.88 13.95
C PRO A 61 33.63 23.26 12.53
N GLU A 62 34.16 24.37 12.01
CA GLU A 62 33.84 24.85 10.65
C GLU A 62 34.10 23.80 9.57
N GLU A 63 35.08 22.91 9.77
CA GLU A 63 35.37 21.81 8.83
C GLU A 63 34.19 20.81 8.73
N LEU A 64 33.53 20.50 9.85
CA LEU A 64 32.34 19.64 9.84
C LEU A 64 31.18 20.32 9.12
N THR A 65 30.96 21.60 9.41
CA THR A 65 29.96 22.43 8.72
C THR A 65 30.25 22.49 7.22
N GLY A 66 31.52 22.65 6.82
CA GLY A 66 31.95 22.62 5.43
C GLY A 66 31.63 21.30 4.72
N LEU A 67 31.91 20.16 5.38
CA LEU A 67 31.58 18.83 4.86
C LEU A 67 30.06 18.63 4.69
N LEU A 68 29.26 19.12 5.64
CA LEU A 68 27.80 19.10 5.55
C LEU A 68 27.30 19.95 4.37
N MET A 69 27.91 21.11 4.12
CA MET A 69 27.54 21.96 2.99
C MET A 69 28.01 21.40 1.65
N ASP A 70 29.11 20.66 1.62
CA ASP A 70 29.54 19.88 0.46
C ASP A 70 28.58 18.72 0.19
N LEU A 71 28.15 17.99 1.23
CA LEU A 71 27.15 16.93 1.14
C LEU A 71 25.82 17.47 0.59
N ARG A 72 25.37 18.62 1.12
CA ARG A 72 24.16 19.31 0.62
C ARG A 72 24.27 19.65 -0.86
N ARG A 73 25.41 20.20 -1.28
CA ARG A 73 25.67 20.50 -2.69
C ARG A 73 25.73 19.24 -3.56
N ALA A 74 26.30 18.14 -3.06
CA ALA A 74 26.36 16.87 -3.78
C ALA A 74 24.99 16.22 -3.97
N GLN A 75 24.08 16.38 -3.01
CA GLN A 75 22.70 15.88 -3.10
C GLN A 75 21.76 16.80 -3.87
N CYS A 76 22.14 18.05 -4.11
CA CYS A 76 21.33 18.97 -4.89
C CYS A 76 21.08 18.40 -6.30
N ARG A 77 19.80 18.31 -6.67
CA ARG A 77 19.37 17.91 -8.02
C ARG A 77 18.77 19.12 -8.74
N PRO A 78 18.97 19.25 -10.06
CA PRO A 78 18.25 20.25 -10.85
C PRO A 78 16.75 20.13 -10.58
N GLU A 79 16.07 21.27 -10.42
CA GLU A 79 14.61 21.39 -10.27
C GLU A 79 14.02 20.78 -8.97
N ARG A 80 14.77 19.95 -8.24
CA ARG A 80 14.36 19.37 -6.95
C ARG A 80 15.05 19.99 -5.74
N GLY A 81 16.08 20.80 -5.97
CA GLY A 81 16.90 21.39 -4.91
C GLY A 81 17.63 20.34 -4.06
N SER A 82 17.90 20.70 -2.81
CA SER A 82 18.51 19.82 -1.79
C SER A 82 17.62 19.74 -0.54
N TRP A 83 18.00 18.87 0.40
CA TRP A 83 17.38 18.80 1.73
C TRP A 83 17.44 20.15 2.48
N PHE A 84 16.44 20.36 3.34
CA PHE A 84 16.30 21.52 4.23
C PHE A 84 16.94 21.28 5.60
N SER A 85 16.84 20.05 6.09
CA SER A 85 17.54 19.55 7.26
C SER A 85 17.93 18.09 7.11
N MET A 86 18.84 17.65 7.96
CA MET A 86 19.36 16.31 7.99
C MET A 86 19.65 15.90 9.43
N THR A 87 19.24 14.68 9.79
CA THR A 87 19.63 14.01 11.04
C THR A 87 20.47 12.80 10.69
N MET A 88 21.68 12.71 11.25
CA MET A 88 22.54 11.53 11.13
C MET A 88 22.76 10.92 12.51
N ILE A 89 22.24 9.70 12.68
CA ILE A 89 22.48 8.88 13.86
C ILE A 89 23.70 8.00 13.58
N ILE A 90 24.73 8.12 14.41
CA ILE A 90 26.01 7.44 14.24
C ILE A 90 26.25 6.56 15.46
N GLU A 91 26.48 5.28 15.20
CA GLU A 91 26.94 4.30 16.18
C GLU A 91 28.31 3.76 15.77
N PRO A 92 29.02 3.03 16.65
CA PRO A 92 30.31 2.46 16.30
C PRO A 92 30.27 1.59 15.04
N GLY A 93 29.18 0.84 14.83
CA GLY A 93 29.00 -0.08 13.70
C GLY A 93 28.04 0.40 12.61
N SER A 94 27.33 1.50 12.80
CA SER A 94 26.26 1.93 11.89
C SER A 94 26.24 3.44 11.70
N VAL A 95 25.75 3.87 10.53
CA VAL A 95 25.49 5.29 10.21
C VAL A 95 24.13 5.34 9.53
N ARG A 96 23.22 6.16 10.06
CA ARG A 96 21.87 6.32 9.54
C ARG A 96 21.58 7.81 9.28
N PRO A 97 21.78 8.28 8.04
CA PRO A 97 21.31 9.60 7.64
C PRO A 97 19.81 9.58 7.31
N LEU A 98 19.12 10.65 7.70
CA LEU A 98 17.72 10.94 7.43
C LEU A 98 17.65 12.34 6.84
N TYR A 99 17.08 12.48 5.64
CA TYR A 99 17.05 13.74 4.92
C TYR A 99 15.63 14.28 4.84
N ASN A 100 15.43 15.49 5.34
CA ASN A 100 14.17 16.20 5.19
C ASN A 100 14.21 17.07 3.92
N HIS A 101 13.47 16.65 2.90
CA HIS A 101 13.32 17.38 1.63
C HIS A 101 11.99 18.12 1.49
N GLU A 102 11.07 17.96 2.43
CA GLU A 102 9.67 18.36 2.24
C GLU A 102 9.17 19.35 3.29
N PHE A 103 9.64 19.23 4.52
CA PHE A 103 9.06 19.89 5.67
C PHE A 103 9.89 21.10 6.10
N ASP A 104 9.22 22.09 6.66
CA ASP A 104 9.86 23.27 7.22
C ASP A 104 10.75 22.84 8.38
N PRO A 105 12.06 23.15 8.38
CA PRO A 105 12.95 22.77 9.47
C PRO A 105 12.70 23.54 10.77
N LEU A 106 11.75 24.49 10.77
CA LEU A 106 11.30 25.24 11.97
C LEU A 106 12.46 25.92 12.72
N TRP A 107 13.25 26.71 11.99
CA TRP A 107 14.35 27.51 12.55
C TRP A 107 13.87 28.34 13.75
N ASP A 108 14.66 28.31 14.83
CA ASP A 108 14.46 29.12 16.02
C ASP A 108 15.79 29.82 16.42
N PRO A 109 15.88 31.16 16.32
CA PRO A 109 14.86 32.07 15.79
C PRO A 109 14.66 31.90 14.26
N PRO A 110 13.51 32.31 13.71
CA PRO A 110 13.26 32.27 12.27
C PRO A 110 14.30 33.05 11.47
N ILE A 111 14.80 32.48 10.37
CA ILE A 111 15.77 33.14 9.49
C ILE A 111 15.10 34.08 8.46
N PRO A 112 15.80 35.13 7.98
CA PRO A 112 15.25 36.07 7.01
C PRO A 112 14.81 35.40 5.69
N VAL A 113 13.73 35.90 5.08
CA VAL A 113 13.22 35.41 3.78
C VAL A 113 14.27 35.45 2.66
N GLU A 114 15.19 36.41 2.70
CA GLU A 114 16.27 36.52 1.71
C GLU A 114 17.20 35.30 1.69
N TYR A 115 17.33 34.58 2.81
CA TYR A 115 18.15 33.38 2.89
C TYR A 115 17.48 32.24 2.10
N TRP A 116 16.16 32.13 2.19
CA TRP A 116 15.36 31.21 1.36
C TRP A 116 15.38 31.61 -0.11
N ARG A 117 15.28 32.89 -0.46
CA ARG A 117 15.39 33.36 -1.85
C ARG A 117 16.75 33.04 -2.46
N ARG A 118 17.82 33.24 -1.69
CA ARG A 118 19.19 32.87 -2.11
C ARG A 118 19.33 31.36 -2.25
N ASP A 119 18.79 30.58 -1.33
CA ASP A 119 18.77 29.11 -1.43
C ASP A 119 18.07 28.67 -2.72
N GLN A 120 16.89 29.22 -3.00
CA GLN A 120 16.10 28.95 -4.18
C GLN A 120 16.79 29.39 -5.49
N THR A 121 17.66 30.40 -5.43
CA THR A 121 18.47 30.86 -6.58
C THR A 121 19.61 29.89 -6.89
N VAL A 122 20.27 29.36 -5.86
CA VAL A 122 21.46 28.51 -6.02
C VAL A 122 21.09 27.03 -6.14
N MET A 123 20.01 26.61 -5.47
CA MET A 123 19.49 25.25 -5.41
C MET A 123 18.00 25.26 -5.81
N PRO A 124 17.69 25.52 -7.09
CA PRO A 124 16.32 25.74 -7.53
C PRO A 124 15.45 24.50 -7.39
N ARG A 125 14.23 24.76 -6.92
CA ARG A 125 13.08 23.86 -6.84
C ARG A 125 11.96 24.38 -7.74
N ASP A 126 11.29 23.56 -8.52
CA ASP A 126 10.21 24.00 -9.40
C ASP A 126 8.87 23.31 -9.09
N GLY A 127 7.77 23.88 -9.58
CA GLY A 127 6.43 23.27 -9.53
C GLY A 127 6.07 22.63 -8.19
N GLU A 128 5.87 21.31 -8.22
CA GLU A 128 5.52 20.48 -7.06
C GLU A 128 6.69 20.26 -6.07
N ASN A 129 7.94 20.46 -6.52
CA ASN A 129 9.14 20.34 -5.69
C ASN A 129 9.35 21.56 -4.77
N VAL A 130 8.57 22.63 -4.93
CA VAL A 130 8.52 23.75 -3.97
C VAL A 130 7.42 23.45 -2.93
N PRO A 131 7.77 23.09 -1.70
CA PRO A 131 6.77 22.83 -0.66
C PRO A 131 5.92 24.06 -0.39
N GLY A 132 4.65 23.85 0.01
CA GLY A 132 3.71 24.94 0.27
C GLY A 132 4.22 25.98 1.26
N TRP A 133 4.84 25.53 2.36
CA TRP A 133 5.43 26.43 3.36
C TRP A 133 6.54 27.33 2.78
N LEU A 134 7.35 26.80 1.88
CA LEU A 134 8.43 27.57 1.26
C LEU A 134 7.86 28.59 0.28
N ARG A 135 6.85 28.19 -0.50
CA ARG A 135 6.12 29.08 -1.41
C ARG A 135 5.51 30.26 -0.65
N ASP A 136 4.80 29.97 0.44
CA ASP A 136 4.19 30.99 1.28
C ASP A 136 5.24 31.97 1.82
N ARG A 137 6.36 31.47 2.38
CA ARG A 137 7.46 32.32 2.87
C ARG A 137 8.06 33.19 1.77
N LEU A 138 8.32 32.64 0.58
CA LEU A 138 8.91 33.39 -0.54
C LEU A 138 8.01 34.55 -1.00
N GLU A 139 6.70 34.36 -0.90
CA GLU A 139 5.66 35.36 -1.16
C GLU A 139 5.41 36.32 0.03
N GLY A 140 6.11 36.15 1.15
CA GLY A 140 5.97 36.98 2.35
C GLY A 140 4.74 36.64 3.19
N ARG A 141 4.19 35.43 3.05
CA ARG A 141 3.06 34.91 3.84
C ARG A 141 3.58 33.94 4.90
N GLU A 142 2.95 33.93 6.07
CA GLU A 142 3.16 32.90 7.09
C GLU A 142 2.66 31.55 6.54
N PRO A 143 3.43 30.45 6.64
CA PRO A 143 2.96 29.13 6.24
C PRO A 143 1.67 28.75 6.97
N ALA A 144 0.60 28.53 6.22
CA ALA A 144 -0.66 28.04 6.78
C ALA A 144 -0.74 26.52 6.68
N ALA A 145 -1.46 25.89 7.62
CA ALA A 145 -1.82 24.49 7.46
C ALA A 145 -2.69 24.35 6.19
N PRO A 146 -2.34 23.46 5.25
CA PRO A 146 -3.14 23.24 4.05
C PRO A 146 -4.55 22.77 4.44
N PRO A 147 -5.57 23.13 3.64
CA PRO A 147 -6.93 22.68 3.89
C PRO A 147 -7.03 21.16 3.83
N ALA A 148 -8.01 20.63 4.54
CA ALA A 148 -8.33 19.20 4.56
C ALA A 148 -8.45 18.63 3.14
N SER A 149 -7.69 17.56 2.84
CA SER A 149 -7.63 16.97 1.51
C SER A 149 -8.92 16.24 1.14
N ALA A 150 -9.28 16.20 -0.14
CA ALA A 150 -10.35 15.32 -0.59
C ALA A 150 -10.00 13.83 -0.31
N PRO A 151 -11.00 12.94 -0.13
CA PRO A 151 -10.76 11.51 -0.04
C PRO A 151 -10.18 11.01 -1.37
N GLU A 152 -8.86 10.86 -1.43
CA GLU A 152 -8.16 10.26 -2.55
C GLU A 152 -7.78 8.81 -2.22
N PRO A 153 -7.95 7.86 -3.16
CA PRO A 153 -7.51 6.49 -2.96
C PRO A 153 -6.03 6.43 -2.64
N MET A 154 -5.70 5.75 -1.54
CA MET A 154 -4.32 5.44 -1.16
C MET A 154 -4.14 3.93 -1.17
N ASN A 155 -3.17 3.46 -1.94
CA ASN A 155 -2.85 2.03 -1.95
C ASN A 155 -2.05 1.63 -0.69
N PRO A 156 -1.97 0.32 -0.35
CA PRO A 156 -1.26 -0.12 0.85
C PRO A 156 0.22 0.27 0.89
N VAL A 157 0.89 0.40 -0.26
CA VAL A 157 2.31 0.80 -0.34
C VAL A 157 2.46 2.29 -0.02
N GLU A 158 1.61 3.15 -0.59
CA GLU A 158 1.60 4.59 -0.29
C GLU A 158 1.32 4.85 1.20
N ARG A 159 0.45 4.04 1.80
CA ARG A 159 0.18 4.09 3.24
C ARG A 159 1.42 3.74 4.07
N THR A 160 2.09 2.66 3.70
CA THR A 160 3.33 2.24 4.36
C THR A 160 4.42 3.28 4.16
N GLU A 161 4.59 3.83 2.96
CA GLU A 161 5.57 4.87 2.64
C GLU A 161 5.32 6.16 3.42
N LEU A 162 4.05 6.58 3.53
CA LEU A 162 3.67 7.76 4.31
C LEU A 162 4.09 7.61 5.78
N LEU A 163 3.81 6.47 6.41
CA LEU A 163 4.14 6.26 7.83
C LEU A 163 5.63 5.95 8.06
N SER A 164 6.20 5.03 7.28
CA SER A 164 7.57 4.52 7.48
C SER A 164 8.65 5.47 6.99
N ASN A 165 8.33 6.39 6.07
CA ASN A 165 9.31 7.32 5.51
C ASN A 165 8.95 8.77 5.85
N ARG A 166 7.89 9.32 5.25
CA ARG A 166 7.57 10.76 5.36
C ARG A 166 7.26 11.19 6.80
N PHE A 167 6.37 10.48 7.48
CA PHE A 167 6.01 10.75 8.87
C PHE A 167 7.16 10.44 9.82
N ALA A 168 7.83 9.29 9.65
CA ALA A 168 8.96 8.92 10.48
C ALA A 168 10.14 9.92 10.39
N ILE A 169 10.48 10.39 9.19
CA ILE A 169 11.51 11.42 8.98
C ILE A 169 11.10 12.73 9.64
N LEU A 170 9.85 13.18 9.44
CA LEU A 170 9.36 14.41 10.06
C LEU A 170 9.49 14.35 11.59
N ILE A 171 9.04 13.26 12.20
CA ILE A 171 9.11 13.11 13.67
C ILE A 171 10.58 13.01 14.13
N ALA A 172 11.44 12.28 13.41
CA ALA A 172 12.85 12.14 13.75
C ALA A 172 13.66 13.45 13.59
N ASP A 173 13.33 14.30 12.61
CA ASP A 173 13.97 15.60 12.36
C ASP A 173 13.65 16.62 13.46
N HIS A 174 12.44 16.55 14.05
CA HIS A 174 12.02 17.44 15.14
C HIS A 174 12.16 16.83 16.54
N ALA A 175 12.56 15.56 16.64
CA ALA A 175 12.86 14.91 17.91
C ALA A 175 14.15 15.48 18.53
N PRO A 176 14.23 15.58 19.86
CA PRO A 176 15.44 16.03 20.52
C PRO A 176 16.56 14.99 20.35
N ALA A 177 17.82 15.43 20.48
CA ALA A 177 18.96 14.54 20.32
C ALA A 177 18.92 13.33 21.29
N LEU A 178 19.46 12.22 20.82
CA LEU A 178 19.54 10.93 21.52
C LEU A 178 18.18 10.34 21.88
N TRP A 179 17.14 10.67 21.11
CA TRP A 179 15.84 10.01 21.23
C TRP A 179 15.94 8.53 20.83
N GLU A 180 15.21 7.68 21.54
CA GLU A 180 15.04 6.25 21.22
C GLU A 180 13.61 5.96 20.81
N ARG A 181 12.65 6.68 21.41
CA ARG A 181 11.23 6.51 21.12
C ARG A 181 10.47 7.82 21.28
N VAL A 182 9.66 8.14 20.29
CA VAL A 182 8.74 9.28 20.29
C VAL A 182 7.31 8.74 20.17
N CYS A 183 6.45 9.13 21.11
CA CYS A 183 5.05 8.75 21.11
C CYS A 183 4.15 9.97 21.07
N GLY A 184 3.02 9.81 20.40
CA GLY A 184 1.95 10.81 20.38
C GLY A 184 0.68 10.20 19.84
N HIS A 185 -0.36 11.02 19.79
CA HIS A 185 -1.61 10.63 19.19
C HIS A 185 -2.21 11.78 18.41
N TYR A 186 -3.01 11.42 17.42
CA TYR A 186 -3.81 12.33 16.65
C TYR A 186 -5.25 11.84 16.63
N GLN A 187 -6.19 12.75 16.82
CA GLN A 187 -7.60 12.46 16.78
C GLN A 187 -8.34 13.56 16.05
N ALA A 188 -9.32 13.19 15.23
CA ALA A 188 -10.05 14.14 14.44
C ALA A 188 -11.48 13.68 14.13
N VAL A 189 -12.35 14.66 13.99
CA VAL A 189 -13.73 14.55 13.52
C VAL A 189 -14.10 15.85 12.80
N GLY A 190 -14.29 15.79 11.49
CA GLY A 190 -14.67 16.92 10.66
C GLY A 190 -13.65 18.05 10.71
N GLY A 191 -14.08 19.20 11.25
CA GLY A 191 -13.22 20.38 11.42
C GLY A 191 -12.42 20.38 12.72
N HIS A 192 -12.68 19.44 13.62
CA HIS A 192 -12.03 19.33 14.93
C HIS A 192 -10.88 18.32 14.84
N ALA A 193 -9.65 18.76 15.07
CA ALA A 193 -8.47 17.92 15.02
C ALA A 193 -7.49 18.30 16.12
N GLU A 194 -6.99 17.29 16.85
CA GLU A 194 -6.05 17.44 17.95
C GLU A 194 -4.85 16.55 17.69
N LEU A 195 -3.65 17.15 17.73
CA LEU A 195 -2.39 16.44 17.71
C LEU A 195 -1.71 16.66 19.05
N SER A 196 -1.48 15.57 19.80
CA SER A 196 -0.86 15.67 21.11
C SER A 196 0.58 16.16 21.00
N ALA A 197 1.08 16.80 22.06
CA ALA A 197 2.52 16.95 22.24
C ALA A 197 3.21 15.57 22.17
N MET A 198 4.38 15.55 21.55
CA MET A 198 5.24 14.38 21.44
C MET A 198 5.91 14.12 22.78
N THR A 199 5.77 12.90 23.30
CA THR A 199 6.58 12.42 24.42
C THR A 199 7.83 11.75 23.87
N CYS A 200 8.98 12.35 24.13
CA CYS A 200 10.27 11.86 23.66
C CYS A 200 10.99 11.13 24.81
N HIS A 201 11.36 9.88 24.56
CA HIS A 201 12.18 9.05 25.43
C HIS A 201 13.61 9.04 24.92
N HIS A 202 14.54 9.38 25.79
CA HIS A 202 15.97 9.51 25.46
C HIS A 202 16.77 8.29 25.93
N ALA A 203 17.94 8.09 25.34
CA ALA A 203 18.85 6.98 25.64
C ALA A 203 19.46 7.01 27.06
N ASP A 204 19.40 8.15 27.75
CA ASP A 204 19.78 8.29 29.17
C ASP A 204 18.60 7.98 30.13
N GLY A 205 17.43 7.63 29.58
CA GLY A 205 16.20 7.38 30.32
C GLY A 205 15.35 8.63 30.59
N ALA A 206 15.81 9.83 30.20
CA ALA A 206 15.05 11.05 30.34
C ALA A 206 13.77 11.02 29.49
N ARG A 207 12.77 11.78 29.92
CA ARG A 207 11.51 11.97 29.19
C ARG A 207 11.24 13.46 29.06
N THR A 208 11.09 13.91 27.82
CA THR A 208 10.75 15.30 27.51
C THR A 208 9.44 15.36 26.74
N SER A 209 8.81 16.52 26.78
CA SER A 209 7.62 16.83 25.98
C SER A 209 7.97 17.90 24.97
N ARG A 210 7.54 17.72 23.72
CA ARG A 210 7.78 18.67 22.64
C ARG A 210 6.53 18.84 21.80
N GLU A 211 6.25 20.05 21.34
CA GLU A 211 5.16 20.28 20.41
C GLU A 211 5.41 19.52 19.10
N ALA A 212 4.36 18.88 18.58
CA ALA A 212 4.45 18.14 17.33
C ALA A 212 4.42 19.12 16.14
N PRO A 213 5.21 18.90 15.08
CA PRO A 213 5.19 19.77 13.91
C PRO A 213 3.82 19.71 13.24
N ALA A 214 3.25 20.86 12.85
CA ALA A 214 1.93 20.93 12.24
C ALA A 214 1.79 20.07 10.96
N ALA A 215 2.89 19.87 10.23
CA ALA A 215 2.94 18.96 9.07
C ALA A 215 2.57 17.50 9.40
N ALA A 216 2.73 17.06 10.66
CA ALA A 216 2.35 15.72 11.09
C ALA A 216 0.83 15.53 11.02
N ALA A 217 0.05 16.54 11.45
CA ALA A 217 -1.40 16.50 11.34
C ALA A 217 -1.86 16.42 9.87
N VAL A 218 -1.17 17.11 8.96
CA VAL A 218 -1.46 17.06 7.50
C VAL A 218 -1.24 15.65 6.93
N LEU A 219 -0.13 14.99 7.29
CA LEU A 219 0.14 13.62 6.86
C LEU A 219 -0.89 12.63 7.41
N LEU A 220 -1.28 12.80 8.67
CA LEU A 220 -2.26 11.93 9.33
C LEU A 220 -3.68 12.16 8.79
N ASP A 221 -4.06 13.39 8.45
CA ASP A 221 -5.32 13.68 7.75
C ASP A 221 -5.34 13.07 6.34
N ARG A 222 -4.24 13.15 5.59
CA ARG A 222 -4.10 12.44 4.30
C ARG A 222 -4.24 10.92 4.47
N LEU A 223 -3.71 10.38 5.56
CA LEU A 223 -3.87 8.96 5.90
C LEU A 223 -5.34 8.60 6.20
N ARG A 224 -6.10 9.47 6.89
CA ARG A 224 -7.56 9.27 7.09
C ARG A 224 -8.30 9.21 5.76
N ALA A 225 -8.02 10.18 4.89
CA ALA A 225 -8.62 10.29 3.56
C ALA A 225 -8.37 9.02 2.72
N GLY A 226 -7.13 8.54 2.70
CA GLY A 226 -6.75 7.30 2.03
C GLY A 226 -7.39 6.05 2.62
N THR A 227 -7.50 5.96 3.95
CA THR A 227 -8.15 4.82 4.62
C THR A 227 -9.63 4.75 4.28
N HIS A 228 -10.35 5.88 4.30
CA HIS A 228 -11.77 5.92 3.92
C HIS A 228 -11.98 5.49 2.47
N ALA A 229 -11.18 6.02 1.54
CA ALA A 229 -11.27 5.65 0.13
C ALA A 229 -11.02 4.15 -0.13
N PHE A 230 -10.28 3.46 0.76
CA PHE A 230 -10.01 2.03 0.66
C PHE A 230 -10.99 1.13 1.44
N GLN A 231 -11.48 1.57 2.61
CA GLN A 231 -12.25 0.73 3.56
C GLN A 231 -13.71 1.16 3.74
N GLY A 232 -14.12 2.31 3.19
CA GLY A 232 -15.46 2.88 3.38
C GLY A 232 -15.72 3.44 4.77
N SER A 233 -14.73 3.41 5.66
CA SER A 233 -14.76 4.00 6.99
C SER A 233 -13.42 4.63 7.32
N THR A 234 -13.43 5.59 8.25
CA THR A 234 -12.22 6.25 8.74
C THR A 234 -12.06 6.00 10.23
N TRP A 235 -10.83 6.14 10.71
CA TRP A 235 -10.51 6.05 12.13
C TRP A 235 -10.71 7.41 12.81
N SER A 236 -11.14 7.45 14.07
CA SER A 236 -11.30 8.67 14.87
C SER A 236 -10.01 9.07 15.58
N ARG A 237 -9.15 8.10 15.91
CA ARG A 237 -7.85 8.29 16.58
C ARG A 237 -6.77 7.36 16.03
N ILE A 238 -5.55 7.87 15.97
CA ILE A 238 -4.33 7.11 15.74
C ILE A 238 -3.35 7.38 16.89
N ASP A 239 -2.84 6.33 17.50
CA ASP A 239 -1.71 6.39 18.43
C ASP A 239 -0.47 5.91 17.67
N PHE A 240 0.60 6.71 17.68
CA PHE A 240 1.82 6.42 16.94
C PHE A 240 3.04 6.32 17.85
N GLU A 241 4.00 5.51 17.42
CA GLU A 241 5.28 5.29 18.06
C GLU A 241 6.37 5.28 16.99
N VAL A 242 7.22 6.30 16.99
CA VAL A 242 8.43 6.34 16.16
C VAL A 242 9.60 5.91 17.02
N LEU A 243 10.32 4.88 16.59
CA LEU A 243 11.37 4.22 17.36
C LEU A 243 12.65 4.09 16.54
N TYR A 244 13.77 4.24 17.22
CA TYR A 244 15.09 3.92 16.70
C TYR A 244 15.53 2.58 17.30
N GLU A 245 15.51 1.52 16.49
CA GLU A 245 15.81 0.15 16.90
C GLU A 245 16.60 -0.54 15.78
N ASP A 246 17.64 -1.29 16.14
CA ASP A 246 18.51 -2.03 15.22
C ASP A 246 19.09 -1.15 14.07
N GLY A 247 19.51 0.07 14.37
CA GLY A 247 20.11 0.99 13.38
C GLY A 247 19.11 1.52 12.34
N ALA A 248 17.80 1.44 12.62
CA ALA A 248 16.75 1.91 11.73
C ALA A 248 15.68 2.69 12.50
N VAL A 249 15.15 3.73 11.86
CA VAL A 249 13.95 4.43 12.33
C VAL A 249 12.72 3.71 11.79
N ARG A 250 11.77 3.39 12.67
CA ARG A 250 10.52 2.71 12.33
C ARG A 250 9.33 3.44 12.95
N CYS A 251 8.19 3.38 12.27
CA CYS A 251 6.93 3.87 12.80
C CYS A 251 5.98 2.70 13.04
N ARG A 252 5.40 2.63 14.24
CA ARG A 252 4.29 1.74 14.61
C ARG A 252 3.07 2.61 14.87
N ALA A 253 1.88 2.09 14.55
CA ALA A 253 0.63 2.82 14.76
C ALA A 253 -0.53 1.88 15.07
N SER A 254 -1.45 2.35 15.90
CA SER A 254 -2.74 1.71 16.19
C SER A 254 -3.88 2.69 15.97
N PHE A 255 -5.05 2.17 15.56
CA PHE A 255 -6.18 2.98 15.11
C PHE A 255 -7.45 2.63 15.88
N ALA A 256 -8.16 3.64 16.39
CA ALA A 256 -9.51 3.50 16.92
C ALA A 256 -10.51 3.99 15.88
N HIS A 257 -11.51 3.17 15.54
CA HIS A 257 -12.45 3.47 14.44
C HIS A 257 -13.78 3.98 14.95
N ASP A 258 -14.39 3.25 15.88
CA ASP A 258 -15.75 3.51 16.33
C ASP A 258 -15.80 4.02 17.78
N ASP A 259 -14.73 3.79 18.54
CA ASP A 259 -14.62 4.25 19.91
C ASP A 259 -14.49 5.78 19.95
N GLU A 260 -15.21 6.40 20.90
CA GLU A 260 -15.15 7.83 21.14
C GLU A 260 -13.76 8.18 21.73
N PRO A 261 -12.97 9.03 21.04
CA PRO A 261 -11.70 9.49 21.59
C PRO A 261 -11.93 10.31 22.86
N ARG A 262 -10.91 10.36 23.72
CA ARG A 262 -10.90 11.30 24.84
C ARG A 262 -10.42 12.65 24.32
N TRP A 263 -11.37 13.55 24.08
CA TRP A 263 -11.11 14.88 23.56
C TRP A 263 -10.52 15.80 24.62
N ASP A 264 -9.51 16.59 24.24
CA ASP A 264 -9.03 17.69 25.07
C ASP A 264 -10.03 18.85 25.03
N GLU A 265 -10.57 19.14 23.84
CA GLU A 265 -11.68 20.06 23.62
C GLU A 265 -12.84 19.35 22.92
N GLU A 266 -14.05 19.49 23.46
CA GLU A 266 -15.21 18.73 23.00
C GLU A 266 -15.66 19.14 21.57
N PRO A 267 -15.72 18.21 20.59
CA PRO A 267 -16.12 18.54 19.23
C PRO A 267 -17.61 18.88 19.13
N SER A 268 -17.94 19.84 18.25
CA SER A 268 -19.30 20.29 18.04
C SER A 268 -20.13 19.32 17.19
N ALA A 269 -21.46 19.48 17.20
CA ALA A 269 -22.35 18.76 16.30
C ALA A 269 -22.07 19.07 14.82
N ASP A 270 -21.58 20.27 14.51
CA ASP A 270 -21.22 20.68 13.15
C ASP A 270 -19.94 19.99 12.68
N ASP A 271 -19.00 19.70 13.58
CA ASP A 271 -17.80 18.92 13.26
C ASP A 271 -18.16 17.49 12.90
N VAL A 272 -19.03 16.85 13.69
CA VAL A 272 -19.56 15.52 13.35
C VAL A 272 -20.31 15.53 12.02
N ARG A 273 -21.07 16.59 11.71
CA ARG A 273 -21.75 16.71 10.42
C ARG A 273 -20.76 16.80 9.27
N ARG A 274 -19.74 17.66 9.39
CA ARG A 274 -18.66 17.79 8.40
C ARG A 274 -17.89 16.48 8.21
N GLU A 275 -17.67 15.73 9.28
CA GLU A 275 -17.05 14.39 9.21
C GLU A 275 -17.87 13.46 8.32
N LEU A 276 -19.17 13.36 8.54
CA LEU A 276 -20.04 12.45 7.78
C LEU A 276 -20.30 12.94 6.35
N GLU A 277 -20.21 14.25 6.10
CA GLU A 277 -20.23 14.82 4.75
C GLU A 277 -18.94 14.48 3.98
N ARG A 278 -17.77 14.57 4.64
CA ARG A 278 -16.46 14.28 4.04
C ARG A 278 -16.18 12.78 3.91
N PHE A 279 -16.55 12.00 4.93
CA PHE A 279 -16.37 10.56 5.01
C PHE A 279 -17.72 9.85 5.26
N PRO A 280 -18.59 9.77 4.24
CA PRO A 280 -19.87 9.08 4.37
C PRO A 280 -19.66 7.63 4.82
N ARG A 281 -20.43 7.23 5.83
CA ARG A 281 -20.45 5.85 6.36
C ARG A 281 -21.88 5.45 6.70
N GLU A 282 -22.23 4.20 6.40
CA GLU A 282 -23.57 3.67 6.68
C GLU A 282 -23.82 3.48 8.19
N ASP A 283 -22.80 2.97 8.90
CA ASP A 283 -22.86 2.70 10.32
C ASP A 283 -22.20 3.84 11.10
N VAL A 284 -22.99 4.84 11.51
CA VAL A 284 -22.51 6.00 12.27
C VAL A 284 -22.31 5.60 13.73
N PRO A 285 -21.12 5.76 14.33
CA PRO A 285 -20.87 5.41 15.72
C PRO A 285 -21.82 6.12 16.68
N ASP A 286 -22.22 5.44 17.75
CA ASP A 286 -23.20 5.95 18.73
C ASP A 286 -22.81 7.33 19.28
N TRP A 287 -21.51 7.56 19.50
CA TRP A 287 -21.03 8.86 20.01
C TRP A 287 -21.24 10.00 19.02
N MET A 288 -21.03 9.75 17.72
CA MET A 288 -21.32 10.72 16.67
C MET A 288 -22.82 10.99 16.60
N ALA A 289 -23.64 9.94 16.66
CA ALA A 289 -25.10 10.05 16.64
C ALA A 289 -25.64 10.84 17.84
N ARG A 290 -25.10 10.60 19.05
CA ARG A 290 -25.45 11.36 20.27
C ARG A 290 -25.19 12.86 20.10
N ARG A 291 -24.06 13.24 19.50
CA ARG A 291 -23.67 14.66 19.30
C ARG A 291 -24.51 15.38 18.26
N LEU A 292 -24.94 14.69 17.21
CA LEU A 292 -25.85 15.27 16.21
C LEU A 292 -27.25 15.56 16.77
N GLY A 293 -27.61 14.93 17.90
CA GLY A 293 -28.92 15.06 18.52
C GLY A 293 -30.05 14.44 17.68
N PRO A 294 -31.31 14.50 18.16
CA PRO A 294 -32.45 14.10 17.34
C PRO A 294 -32.53 15.01 16.10
N ARG A 295 -32.50 14.39 14.92
CA ARG A 295 -32.66 15.08 13.62
C ARG A 295 -33.79 16.12 13.73
N PRO A 296 -33.57 17.42 13.47
CA PRO A 296 -34.68 18.34 13.31
C PRO A 296 -35.57 17.79 12.21
N ARG A 297 -36.87 17.60 12.53
CA ARG A 297 -37.85 17.13 11.55
C ARG A 297 -37.75 18.05 10.32
N PRO A 298 -37.49 17.52 9.12
CA PRO A 298 -37.67 18.31 7.92
C PRO A 298 -39.11 18.82 7.92
N MET A 299 -39.30 20.13 7.72
CA MET A 299 -40.63 20.65 7.42
C MET A 299 -41.20 19.83 6.27
N ALA A 300 -42.34 19.19 6.51
CA ALA A 300 -42.98 18.33 5.54
C ALA A 300 -43.31 19.12 4.28
N VAL A 301 -42.53 18.93 3.22
CA VAL A 301 -43.02 19.16 1.87
C VAL A 301 -43.99 18.02 1.59
N ALA A 302 -45.28 18.32 1.70
CA ALA A 302 -46.33 17.39 1.37
C ALA A 302 -46.22 17.00 -0.12
N GLY A 303 -46.22 15.70 -0.41
CA GLY A 303 -46.67 15.21 -1.72
C GLY A 303 -45.78 14.29 -2.53
N THR A 304 -44.69 13.72 -2.01
CA THR A 304 -43.99 12.64 -2.73
C THR A 304 -44.48 11.28 -2.20
N PRO A 305 -45.04 10.39 -3.04
CA PRO A 305 -45.43 9.05 -2.60
C PRO A 305 -44.20 8.26 -2.14
N PRO A 306 -44.34 7.32 -1.19
CA PRO A 306 -43.24 6.43 -0.84
C PRO A 306 -42.81 5.64 -2.10
N PRO A 307 -41.51 5.47 -2.34
CA PRO A 307 -41.07 4.58 -3.41
C PRO A 307 -41.56 3.16 -3.11
N PRO A 308 -41.87 2.35 -4.15
CA PRO A 308 -42.18 0.93 -3.95
C PRO A 308 -40.99 0.23 -3.26
N PRO A 309 -41.20 -0.92 -2.58
CA PRO A 309 -40.12 -1.64 -1.92
C PRO A 309 -38.98 -1.89 -2.92
N GLY A 310 -37.87 -1.22 -2.70
CA GLY A 310 -36.70 -1.25 -3.57
C GLY A 310 -36.05 -2.62 -3.51
N SER A 311 -35.79 -3.18 -4.68
CA SER A 311 -35.00 -4.40 -4.92
C SER A 311 -33.54 -4.21 -4.50
N GLY A 312 -33.28 -4.23 -3.20
CA GLY A 312 -31.95 -4.14 -2.61
C GLY A 312 -31.75 -5.16 -1.50
N LEU A 313 -30.55 -5.75 -1.45
CA LEU A 313 -30.13 -6.70 -0.41
C LEU A 313 -30.13 -6.04 0.97
N ARG A 314 -30.71 -6.70 1.98
CA ARG A 314 -30.77 -6.23 3.38
C ARG A 314 -29.61 -6.80 4.18
N ARG A 315 -28.92 -5.99 4.97
CA ARG A 315 -27.79 -6.46 5.79
C ARG A 315 -28.19 -6.72 7.24
N ALA A 316 -27.81 -7.88 7.78
CA ALA A 316 -28.15 -8.28 9.13
C ALA A 316 -27.13 -7.81 10.20
N LYS A 317 -27.64 -7.31 11.33
CA LYS A 317 -26.89 -6.83 12.48
C LYS A 317 -26.72 -7.91 13.56
N ILE A 318 -25.51 -8.01 14.11
CA ILE A 318 -25.17 -8.99 15.17
C ILE A 318 -25.65 -8.50 16.55
N PHE A 319 -25.50 -7.21 16.85
CA PHE A 319 -25.90 -6.59 18.13
C PHE A 319 -26.72 -5.32 17.88
N ASP A 320 -27.59 -4.93 18.83
CA ASP A 320 -28.46 -3.74 18.68
C ASP A 320 -27.84 -2.48 19.27
N HIS A 321 -27.19 -2.61 20.44
CA HIS A 321 -26.66 -1.51 21.22
C HIS A 321 -25.37 -1.92 21.94
N ALA A 322 -24.47 -0.98 22.20
CA ALA A 322 -23.44 -1.16 23.22
C ALA A 322 -24.12 -1.31 24.60
N GLY A 323 -23.56 -2.17 25.47
CA GLY A 323 -24.08 -2.33 26.83
C GLY A 323 -24.03 -1.00 27.62
N PRO A 324 -24.90 -0.80 28.62
CA PRO A 324 -25.09 0.48 29.31
C PRO A 324 -23.82 1.13 29.87
N ASP A 325 -22.81 0.32 30.22
CA ASP A 325 -21.58 0.75 30.87
C ASP A 325 -20.32 0.52 29.99
N GLY A 326 -20.47 0.35 28.68
CA GLY A 326 -19.35 0.10 27.77
C GLY A 326 -18.72 -1.30 27.88
N SER A 327 -19.40 -2.25 28.54
CA SER A 327 -19.05 -3.68 28.53
C SER A 327 -20.15 -4.52 27.88
N ARG A 328 -19.74 -5.66 27.28
CA ARG A 328 -20.47 -6.67 26.48
C ARG A 328 -21.64 -6.13 25.62
N PRO A 329 -21.58 -6.24 24.28
CA PRO A 329 -22.67 -5.80 23.41
C PRO A 329 -24.01 -6.44 23.79
N ALA A 330 -25.07 -5.63 23.82
CA ALA A 330 -26.40 -6.04 24.27
C ALA A 330 -27.37 -6.22 23.09
N VAL A 331 -28.29 -7.17 23.24
CA VAL A 331 -29.34 -7.46 22.25
C VAL A 331 -30.69 -7.35 22.95
N SER A 332 -31.55 -6.48 22.42
CA SER A 332 -32.91 -6.27 22.94
C SER A 332 -33.91 -6.70 21.88
N ARG A 333 -33.89 -7.99 21.55
CA ARG A 333 -34.80 -8.63 20.58
C ARG A 333 -35.55 -9.76 21.26
N PRO A 334 -36.78 -10.08 20.80
CA PRO A 334 -37.47 -11.29 21.22
C PRO A 334 -36.58 -12.52 21.02
N PRO A 335 -36.48 -13.45 21.99
CA PRO A 335 -35.70 -14.66 21.83
C PRO A 335 -36.30 -15.52 20.70
N VAL A 336 -35.42 -16.16 19.92
CA VAL A 336 -35.86 -17.18 18.96
C VAL A 336 -36.41 -18.37 19.75
N PRO A 337 -37.61 -18.89 19.41
CA PRO A 337 -38.16 -20.07 20.07
C PRO A 337 -37.14 -21.22 20.10
N PRO A 338 -36.92 -21.90 21.25
CA PRO A 338 -35.87 -22.91 21.40
C PRO A 338 -35.96 -24.07 20.40
N ASP A 339 -37.18 -24.42 19.98
CA ASP A 339 -37.48 -25.42 18.95
C ASP A 339 -37.07 -24.98 17.54
N GLN A 340 -36.82 -23.69 17.32
CA GLN A 340 -36.47 -23.10 16.02
C GLN A 340 -35.03 -22.61 15.95
N ALA A 341 -34.39 -22.29 17.07
CA ALA A 341 -33.03 -21.74 17.13
C ALA A 341 -31.99 -22.58 16.36
N GLY A 342 -32.02 -23.91 16.51
CA GLY A 342 -31.13 -24.81 15.78
C GLY A 342 -31.35 -24.79 14.26
N ARG A 343 -32.60 -24.64 13.80
CA ARG A 343 -32.95 -24.55 12.38
C ARG A 343 -32.57 -23.21 11.77
N VAL A 344 -32.73 -22.11 12.53
CA VAL A 344 -32.27 -20.77 12.14
C VAL A 344 -30.75 -20.74 12.02
N ALA A 345 -30.01 -21.27 13.01
CA ALA A 345 -28.55 -21.37 12.94
C ALA A 345 -28.06 -22.29 11.81
N GLY A 346 -28.84 -23.33 11.48
CA GLY A 346 -28.58 -24.20 10.33
C GLY A 346 -28.71 -23.44 9.00
N TYR A 347 -29.84 -22.74 8.81
CA TYR A 347 -30.07 -21.90 7.63
C TYR A 347 -28.96 -20.87 7.43
N LEU A 348 -28.60 -20.14 8.49
CA LEU A 348 -27.59 -19.08 8.43
C LEU A 348 -26.19 -19.60 8.07
N ARG A 349 -25.86 -20.85 8.43
CA ARG A 349 -24.56 -21.49 8.10
C ARG A 349 -24.52 -22.13 6.72
N GLN A 350 -25.65 -22.66 6.26
CA GLN A 350 -25.75 -23.38 4.99
C GLN A 350 -25.87 -22.45 3.79
N ALA A 351 -26.21 -21.18 4.00
CA ALA A 351 -26.35 -20.22 2.92
C ALA A 351 -25.02 -19.97 2.18
N PRO A 352 -25.06 -19.73 0.86
CA PRO A 352 -23.88 -19.44 0.05
C PRO A 352 -22.97 -18.39 0.68
N ALA A 353 -21.68 -18.70 0.77
CA ALA A 353 -20.68 -17.77 1.27
C ALA A 353 -20.28 -16.80 0.16
N VAL A 354 -20.54 -15.51 0.38
CA VAL A 354 -20.19 -14.41 -0.52
C VAL A 354 -18.73 -14.00 -0.34
N MET A 355 -18.22 -14.13 0.89
CA MET A 355 -16.82 -13.90 1.22
C MET A 355 -16.38 -14.87 2.30
N ALA A 356 -15.30 -15.61 2.04
CA ALA A 356 -14.74 -16.57 2.98
C ALA A 356 -13.33 -16.13 3.39
N ALA A 357 -13.21 -15.25 4.39
CA ALA A 357 -11.93 -15.02 5.03
C ALA A 357 -11.53 -16.29 5.81
N ARG A 358 -10.28 -16.72 5.70
CA ARG A 358 -9.75 -17.89 6.43
C ARG A 358 -9.35 -17.58 7.88
N SER A 359 -9.74 -16.42 8.40
CA SER A 359 -9.42 -15.92 9.73
C SER A 359 -10.67 -15.81 10.61
N ASN A 360 -10.47 -15.87 11.92
CA ASN A 360 -11.53 -15.68 12.93
C ASN A 360 -11.25 -14.41 13.73
N ALA A 361 -12.31 -13.78 14.23
CA ALA A 361 -12.24 -12.68 15.18
C ALA A 361 -12.39 -13.17 16.64
N PRO A 362 -11.92 -12.39 17.63
CA PRO A 362 -12.16 -12.66 19.04
C PRO A 362 -13.66 -12.66 19.38
N ASP A 363 -14.06 -13.56 20.26
CA ASP A 363 -15.40 -13.56 20.85
C ASP A 363 -15.58 -12.36 21.80
N ARG A 364 -16.56 -11.51 21.50
CA ARG A 364 -16.83 -10.26 22.24
C ARG A 364 -17.69 -10.48 23.49
N LEU A 365 -18.37 -11.62 23.61
CA LEU A 365 -19.16 -11.99 24.79
C LEU A 365 -18.38 -12.89 25.75
N ASP A 366 -17.48 -13.73 25.23
CA ASP A 366 -16.59 -14.58 26.02
C ASP A 366 -15.15 -14.53 25.50
N PRO A 367 -14.35 -13.53 25.94
CA PRO A 367 -12.96 -13.35 25.50
C PRO A 367 -12.04 -14.56 25.79
N SER A 368 -12.44 -15.46 26.70
CA SER A 368 -11.66 -16.66 27.03
C SER A 368 -11.64 -17.70 25.89
N ARG A 369 -12.56 -17.59 24.94
CA ARG A 369 -12.66 -18.47 23.76
C ARG A 369 -11.68 -18.12 22.63
N GLY A 370 -10.94 -17.01 22.76
CA GLY A 370 -9.97 -16.58 21.75
C GLY A 370 -10.63 -16.23 20.41
N SER A 371 -9.91 -16.43 19.30
CA SER A 371 -10.38 -16.12 17.95
C SER A 371 -11.28 -17.23 17.40
N ALA A 372 -12.55 -17.22 17.80
CA ALA A 372 -13.54 -18.26 17.49
C ALA A 372 -14.68 -17.79 16.55
N VAL A 373 -14.83 -16.49 16.32
CA VAL A 373 -15.93 -15.92 15.53
C VAL A 373 -15.57 -15.94 14.03
N PRO A 374 -16.30 -16.64 13.15
CA PRO A 374 -15.96 -16.70 11.73
C PRO A 374 -16.11 -15.34 11.04
N LEU A 375 -15.07 -14.92 10.29
CA LEU A 375 -15.11 -13.73 9.43
C LEU A 375 -15.62 -14.06 8.01
N THR A 376 -16.71 -14.83 7.94
CA THR A 376 -17.40 -15.13 6.67
C THR A 376 -18.62 -14.24 6.49
N PHE A 377 -19.04 -14.05 5.24
CA PHE A 377 -20.30 -13.41 4.88
C PHE A 377 -21.14 -14.34 4.00
N HIS A 378 -22.44 -14.39 4.25
CA HIS A 378 -23.40 -15.27 3.60
C HIS A 378 -24.60 -14.50 3.07
N THR A 379 -25.30 -15.05 2.08
CA THR A 379 -26.54 -14.47 1.53
C THR A 379 -27.55 -15.53 1.13
N ASP A 380 -28.84 -15.20 1.20
CA ASP A 380 -29.96 -15.95 0.60
C ASP A 380 -30.62 -15.20 -0.56
N GLY A 381 -29.95 -14.16 -1.07
CA GLY A 381 -30.43 -13.32 -2.16
C GLY A 381 -31.40 -12.20 -1.75
N THR A 382 -31.90 -12.22 -0.51
CA THR A 382 -32.65 -11.09 0.07
C THR A 382 -31.86 -10.43 1.20
N TRP A 383 -31.17 -11.25 2.00
CA TRP A 383 -30.37 -10.82 3.13
C TRP A 383 -28.89 -11.16 2.94
N VAL A 384 -28.02 -10.36 3.55
CA VAL A 384 -26.59 -10.60 3.69
C VAL A 384 -26.21 -10.52 5.16
N TRP A 385 -25.48 -11.51 5.68
CA TRP A 385 -25.11 -11.56 7.10
C TRP A 385 -23.70 -12.09 7.32
N SER A 386 -23.11 -11.73 8.46
CA SER A 386 -21.84 -12.30 8.91
C SER A 386 -22.04 -13.70 9.51
N GLY A 387 -21.06 -14.59 9.34
CA GLY A 387 -20.98 -15.88 10.02
C GLY A 387 -21.03 -15.77 11.55
N ALA A 388 -20.69 -14.59 12.08
CA ALA A 388 -20.87 -14.26 13.49
C ALA A 388 -22.34 -14.37 13.96
N VAL A 389 -23.34 -14.10 13.11
CA VAL A 389 -24.76 -14.16 13.50
C VAL A 389 -25.16 -15.59 13.89
N ALA A 390 -24.72 -16.58 13.11
CA ALA A 390 -24.97 -17.98 13.42
C ALA A 390 -24.17 -18.47 14.64
N TYR A 391 -22.93 -17.97 14.79
CA TYR A 391 -22.07 -18.26 15.92
C TYR A 391 -22.69 -17.78 17.24
N TYR A 392 -23.06 -16.51 17.34
CA TYR A 392 -23.62 -15.93 18.57
C TYR A 392 -25.01 -16.49 18.91
N LEU A 393 -25.83 -16.85 17.91
CA LEU A 393 -27.08 -17.58 18.17
C LEU A 393 -26.82 -18.97 18.77
N SER A 394 -25.84 -19.70 18.24
CA SER A 394 -25.57 -21.08 18.67
C SER A 394 -24.85 -21.16 20.01
N GLU A 395 -23.83 -20.31 20.21
CA GLU A 395 -22.93 -20.39 21.37
C GLU A 395 -23.39 -19.53 22.54
N HIS A 396 -24.06 -18.41 22.26
CA HIS A 396 -24.45 -17.41 23.26
C HIS A 396 -25.97 -17.18 23.34
N GLY A 397 -26.77 -17.89 22.53
CA GLY A 397 -28.22 -17.74 22.49
C GLY A 397 -28.69 -16.37 22.02
N VAL A 398 -27.83 -15.60 21.35
CA VAL A 398 -28.13 -14.23 20.92
C VAL A 398 -29.10 -14.25 19.73
N PRO A 399 -30.30 -13.67 19.84
CA PRO A 399 -31.29 -13.71 18.76
C PRO A 399 -30.86 -12.82 17.56
N PRO A 400 -30.91 -13.35 16.31
CA PRO A 400 -30.83 -12.55 15.10
C PRO A 400 -31.99 -11.55 15.00
N GLU A 401 -31.91 -10.63 14.04
CA GLU A 401 -32.98 -9.65 13.83
C GLU A 401 -34.34 -10.32 13.58
N PRO A 402 -35.44 -9.84 14.21
CA PRO A 402 -36.77 -10.47 14.08
C PRO A 402 -37.24 -10.58 12.64
N ASP A 403 -36.92 -9.59 11.79
CA ASP A 403 -37.26 -9.61 10.37
C ASP A 403 -36.49 -10.70 9.60
N LEU A 404 -35.23 -10.95 9.96
CA LEU A 404 -34.44 -12.04 9.38
C LEU A 404 -34.98 -13.39 9.84
N VAL A 405 -35.33 -13.52 11.14
CA VAL A 405 -35.95 -14.75 11.66
C VAL A 405 -37.29 -15.01 10.97
N ALA A 406 -38.13 -13.99 10.82
CA ALA A 406 -39.40 -14.09 10.11
C ALA A 406 -39.21 -14.46 8.63
N HIS A 407 -38.19 -13.91 7.97
CA HIS A 407 -37.83 -14.27 6.60
C HIS A 407 -37.40 -15.74 6.48
N ILE A 408 -36.54 -16.22 7.38
CA ILE A 408 -36.09 -17.62 7.43
C ILE A 408 -37.26 -18.58 7.65
N ILE A 409 -38.19 -18.22 8.53
CA ILE A 409 -39.42 -18.99 8.78
C ILE A 409 -40.29 -18.99 7.52
N ALA A 410 -40.47 -17.84 6.86
CA ALA A 410 -41.24 -17.73 5.63
C ALA A 410 -40.65 -18.57 4.47
N ASN A 411 -39.32 -18.69 4.40
CA ASN A 411 -38.61 -19.57 3.47
C ASN A 411 -38.61 -21.06 3.89
N GLY A 412 -39.32 -21.42 4.97
CA GLY A 412 -39.41 -22.79 5.44
C GLY A 412 -38.07 -23.37 5.91
N PHE A 413 -37.12 -22.53 6.33
CA PHE A 413 -35.76 -22.90 6.70
C PHE A 413 -34.95 -23.56 5.57
N ARG A 414 -35.28 -23.28 4.30
CA ARG A 414 -34.50 -23.71 3.13
C ARG A 414 -33.90 -22.51 2.45
N VAL A 415 -32.58 -22.53 2.26
CA VAL A 415 -31.89 -21.46 1.55
C VAL A 415 -32.31 -21.51 0.07
N PRO A 416 -32.81 -20.41 -0.51
CA PRO A 416 -33.06 -20.29 -1.94
C PRO A 416 -31.78 -20.43 -2.77
N GLU A 417 -31.92 -20.83 -4.04
CA GLU A 417 -30.82 -20.67 -5.00
C GLU A 417 -30.61 -19.17 -5.27
N VAL A 418 -29.35 -18.73 -5.15
CA VAL A 418 -28.96 -17.33 -5.36
C VAL A 418 -28.19 -17.26 -6.66
N ASP A 419 -28.66 -16.43 -7.60
CA ASP A 419 -27.98 -16.23 -8.88
C ASP A 419 -26.67 -15.44 -8.74
N ASP A 420 -25.81 -15.55 -9.75
CA ASP A 420 -24.48 -14.92 -9.76
C ASP A 420 -24.53 -13.39 -9.70
N ASP A 421 -25.57 -12.77 -10.29
CA ASP A 421 -25.79 -11.32 -10.24
C ASP A 421 -26.05 -10.86 -8.80
N THR A 422 -26.86 -11.62 -8.08
CA THR A 422 -27.20 -11.36 -6.67
C THR A 422 -26.03 -11.68 -5.76
N MET A 423 -25.25 -12.72 -6.03
CA MET A 423 -23.99 -13.01 -5.34
C MET A 423 -22.97 -11.88 -5.52
N ASN A 424 -22.84 -11.35 -6.74
CA ASN A 424 -21.98 -10.20 -7.03
C ASN A 424 -22.49 -8.92 -6.38
N ALA A 425 -23.79 -8.67 -6.38
CA ALA A 425 -24.41 -7.55 -5.66
C ALA A 425 -24.19 -7.66 -4.15
N ALA A 426 -24.28 -8.86 -3.59
CA ALA A 426 -23.98 -9.13 -2.18
C ALA A 426 -22.48 -8.93 -1.88
N ASN A 427 -21.59 -9.35 -2.79
CA ASN A 427 -20.15 -9.14 -2.64
C ASN A 427 -19.81 -7.64 -2.72
N SER A 428 -20.41 -6.91 -3.65
CA SER A 428 -20.33 -5.44 -3.74
C SER A 428 -20.87 -4.76 -2.49
N ALA A 429 -21.99 -5.20 -1.94
CA ALA A 429 -22.57 -4.67 -0.70
C ALA A 429 -21.69 -4.94 0.54
N VAL A 430 -20.89 -6.01 0.53
CA VAL A 430 -19.95 -6.35 1.61
C VAL A 430 -18.59 -5.67 1.42
N THR A 431 -18.13 -5.46 0.18
CA THR A 431 -16.79 -4.92 -0.16
C THR A 431 -16.76 -3.43 -0.51
N GLY A 432 -17.91 -2.79 -0.74
CA GLY A 432 -18.01 -1.38 -1.12
C GLY A 432 -17.55 -1.05 -2.55
N ARG A 433 -17.26 -2.05 -3.40
CA ARG A 433 -16.95 -1.83 -4.82
C ARG A 433 -18.23 -1.69 -5.64
N ALA A 434 -18.32 -0.67 -6.47
CA ALA A 434 -19.38 -0.56 -7.48
C ALA A 434 -19.39 -1.83 -8.36
N ALA A 435 -20.59 -2.40 -8.58
CA ALA A 435 -20.73 -3.52 -9.49
C ALA A 435 -20.23 -3.12 -10.88
N PRO A 436 -19.41 -3.95 -11.56
CA PRO A 436 -18.98 -3.63 -12.91
C PRO A 436 -20.20 -3.43 -13.81
N GLU A 437 -20.13 -2.41 -14.66
CA GLU A 437 -21.19 -2.04 -15.59
C GLU A 437 -21.56 -3.25 -16.47
N ARG A 438 -22.87 -3.51 -16.65
CA ARG A 438 -23.40 -4.69 -17.35
C ARG A 438 -22.72 -4.87 -18.72
N VAL A 439 -21.89 -5.91 -18.83
CA VAL A 439 -21.53 -6.50 -20.12
C VAL A 439 -22.70 -7.38 -20.57
N PRO A 440 -23.13 -7.35 -21.85
CA PRO A 440 -24.33 -8.07 -22.28
C PRO A 440 -24.24 -9.57 -21.96
N ALA A 441 -25.30 -10.12 -21.37
CA ALA A 441 -25.42 -11.55 -21.10
C ALA A 441 -25.34 -12.33 -22.42
N GLY A 442 -24.35 -13.22 -22.53
CA GLY A 442 -24.18 -14.10 -23.69
C GLY A 442 -22.75 -14.57 -23.98
N ALA A 443 -21.73 -14.04 -23.29
CA ALA A 443 -20.37 -14.60 -23.38
C ALA A 443 -20.12 -15.52 -22.18
N GLU A 444 -19.94 -16.82 -22.41
CA GLU A 444 -19.41 -17.71 -21.37
C GLU A 444 -18.13 -17.10 -20.78
N PRO A 445 -17.91 -17.18 -19.45
CA PRO A 445 -16.69 -16.69 -18.84
C PRO A 445 -15.48 -17.30 -19.57
N ASP A 446 -14.49 -16.49 -19.92
CA ASP A 446 -13.27 -17.00 -20.55
C ASP A 446 -12.43 -17.73 -19.50
N TRP A 447 -12.84 -18.96 -19.21
CA TRP A 447 -12.17 -19.86 -18.28
C TRP A 447 -10.76 -20.19 -18.75
N THR A 448 -10.52 -20.19 -20.06
CA THR A 448 -9.17 -20.37 -20.60
C THR A 448 -8.26 -19.16 -20.34
N GLY A 449 -8.78 -17.94 -20.46
CA GLY A 449 -8.09 -16.71 -20.08
C GLY A 449 -7.88 -16.61 -18.57
N THR A 450 -8.86 -17.05 -17.77
CA THR A 450 -8.76 -17.09 -16.31
C THR A 450 -7.72 -18.11 -15.86
N LEU A 451 -7.70 -19.30 -16.47
CA LEU A 451 -6.67 -20.32 -16.26
C LEU A 451 -5.28 -19.80 -16.59
N GLN A 452 -5.14 -19.16 -17.76
CA GLN A 452 -3.89 -18.57 -18.21
C GLN A 452 -3.38 -17.54 -17.19
N HIS A 453 -4.24 -16.62 -16.77
CA HIS A 453 -3.91 -15.59 -15.78
C HIS A 453 -3.48 -16.21 -14.43
N ARG A 454 -4.13 -17.30 -14.01
CA ARG A 454 -3.82 -17.93 -12.72
C ARG A 454 -2.55 -18.77 -12.74
N LEU A 455 -2.26 -19.45 -13.85
CA LEU A 455 -0.98 -20.11 -14.09
C LEU A 455 0.18 -19.10 -14.10
N ASP A 456 -0.04 -17.92 -14.69
CA ASP A 456 0.94 -16.84 -14.70
C ASP A 456 1.19 -16.28 -13.27
N GLN A 457 0.13 -16.04 -12.49
CA GLN A 457 0.26 -15.61 -11.09
C GLN A 457 0.98 -16.62 -10.19
N LEU A 458 0.77 -17.92 -10.46
CA LEU A 458 1.41 -19.02 -9.74
C LEU A 458 2.77 -19.42 -10.32
N ARG A 459 3.29 -18.65 -11.29
CA ARG A 459 4.61 -18.82 -11.91
C ARG A 459 4.81 -20.21 -12.52
N VAL A 460 3.76 -20.77 -13.13
CA VAL A 460 3.85 -22.04 -13.85
C VAL A 460 4.51 -21.83 -15.20
N ASP A 461 5.59 -22.57 -15.48
CA ASP A 461 6.37 -22.52 -16.71
C ASP A 461 5.47 -22.72 -17.94
N ARG A 462 5.45 -21.73 -18.83
CA ARG A 462 4.68 -21.78 -20.08
C ARG A 462 5.20 -22.85 -21.05
N ALA A 463 6.40 -23.39 -20.87
CA ALA A 463 6.88 -24.55 -21.62
C ALA A 463 6.16 -25.85 -21.19
N ALA A 464 5.64 -25.92 -19.96
CA ALA A 464 5.02 -27.12 -19.41
C ALA A 464 3.59 -27.36 -19.91
N TYR A 465 2.94 -26.36 -20.51
CA TYR A 465 1.56 -26.50 -20.98
C TYR A 465 1.21 -25.75 -22.28
N ARG A 466 0.09 -26.13 -22.91
CA ARG A 466 -0.57 -25.42 -24.01
C ARG A 466 -2.07 -25.35 -23.75
N ILE A 467 -2.66 -24.16 -23.88
CA ILE A 467 -4.10 -23.93 -23.80
C ILE A 467 -4.60 -23.58 -25.22
N ASN A 468 -5.72 -24.18 -25.64
CA ASN A 468 -6.35 -23.94 -26.94
C ASN A 468 -5.48 -24.29 -28.17
N ALA A 469 -4.66 -25.34 -28.09
CA ALA A 469 -3.89 -25.82 -29.24
C ALA A 469 -4.84 -26.25 -30.38
N ARG A 470 -4.80 -25.54 -31.51
CA ARG A 470 -5.76 -25.72 -32.62
C ARG A 470 -5.33 -26.85 -33.57
N ARG A 471 -4.04 -27.19 -33.63
CA ARG A 471 -3.49 -28.33 -34.39
C ARG A 471 -2.68 -29.24 -33.47
N LEU A 472 -2.70 -30.55 -33.76
CA LEU A 472 -1.91 -31.53 -33.01
C LEU A 472 -0.39 -31.30 -33.18
N ASP A 473 -0.03 -30.65 -34.30
CA ASP A 473 1.34 -30.29 -34.67
C ASP A 473 1.92 -29.14 -33.82
N ASP A 474 1.08 -28.41 -33.07
CA ASP A 474 1.48 -27.34 -32.14
C ASP A 474 1.84 -27.89 -30.74
N VAL A 475 1.80 -29.21 -30.56
CA VAL A 475 1.98 -29.87 -29.27
C VAL A 475 3.35 -30.53 -29.16
N ALA A 476 4.19 -30.01 -28.28
CA ALA A 476 5.51 -30.59 -28.01
C ALA A 476 5.42 -31.83 -27.09
N GLU A 477 6.37 -32.75 -27.28
CA GLU A 477 6.54 -33.97 -26.49
C GLU A 477 6.66 -33.65 -24.99
N GLY A 478 5.89 -34.34 -24.16
CA GLY A 478 5.93 -34.16 -22.70
C GLY A 478 5.18 -32.94 -22.17
N VAL A 479 4.45 -32.19 -22.99
CA VAL A 479 3.70 -30.97 -22.59
C VAL A 479 2.23 -31.29 -22.30
N TRP A 480 1.66 -30.68 -21.25
CA TRP A 480 0.24 -30.80 -20.93
C TRP A 480 -0.62 -29.89 -21.80
N CYS A 481 -1.68 -30.41 -22.38
CA CYS A 481 -2.52 -29.68 -23.33
C CYS A 481 -3.97 -29.65 -22.88
N LEU A 482 -4.58 -28.47 -22.97
CA LEU A 482 -6.02 -28.26 -22.90
C LEU A 482 -6.52 -27.85 -24.28
N VAL A 483 -7.43 -28.63 -24.85
CA VAL A 483 -7.98 -28.40 -26.20
C VAL A 483 -9.49 -28.48 -26.15
N SER A 484 -10.17 -27.53 -26.80
CA SER A 484 -11.61 -27.60 -27.08
C SER A 484 -11.86 -28.09 -28.49
N ARG A 485 -12.74 -29.09 -28.65
CA ARG A 485 -13.27 -29.54 -29.94
C ARG A 485 -14.77 -29.76 -29.83
N GLN A 486 -15.53 -29.05 -30.66
CA GLN A 486 -17.00 -29.20 -30.78
C GLN A 486 -17.73 -29.16 -29.43
N GLY A 487 -17.32 -28.26 -28.53
CA GLY A 487 -17.95 -28.10 -27.20
C GLY A 487 -17.50 -29.12 -26.15
N ARG A 488 -16.52 -29.98 -26.45
CA ARG A 488 -15.89 -30.86 -25.45
C ARG A 488 -14.42 -30.49 -25.24
N TRP A 489 -13.99 -30.53 -23.99
CA TRP A 489 -12.66 -30.14 -23.56
C TRP A 489 -11.84 -31.37 -23.19
N SER A 490 -10.62 -31.48 -23.70
CA SER A 490 -9.70 -32.58 -23.39
C SER A 490 -8.42 -32.05 -22.76
N VAL A 491 -8.03 -32.60 -21.62
CA VAL A 491 -6.72 -32.40 -20.98
C VAL A 491 -5.88 -33.66 -21.13
N PHE A 492 -4.71 -33.58 -21.75
CA PHE A 492 -3.83 -34.73 -21.96
C PHE A 492 -2.37 -34.31 -22.00
N ARG A 493 -1.46 -35.28 -21.92
CA ARG A 493 -0.02 -35.07 -22.14
C ARG A 493 0.41 -35.86 -23.38
N MET A 494 1.10 -35.23 -24.32
CA MET A 494 1.64 -35.95 -25.48
C MET A 494 2.88 -36.75 -25.07
N ARG A 495 2.91 -38.03 -25.43
CA ARG A 495 4.10 -38.87 -25.30
C ARG A 495 4.18 -39.87 -26.45
N ASP A 496 5.33 -39.90 -27.14
CA ASP A 496 5.59 -40.71 -28.33
C ASP A 496 4.55 -40.50 -29.45
N GLY A 497 4.06 -39.25 -29.60
CA GLY A 497 2.99 -38.93 -30.55
C GLY A 497 1.59 -39.40 -30.13
N GLU A 498 1.43 -40.04 -28.98
CA GLU A 498 0.16 -40.50 -28.44
C GLU A 498 -0.33 -39.64 -27.26
N ARG A 499 -1.66 -39.51 -27.12
CA ARG A 499 -2.26 -38.86 -25.95
C ARG A 499 -2.19 -39.79 -24.75
N ARG A 500 -1.49 -39.37 -23.70
CA ARG A 500 -1.40 -40.08 -22.43
C ARG A 500 -2.13 -39.30 -21.33
N LYS A 501 -2.74 -40.04 -20.38
CA LYS A 501 -3.49 -39.48 -19.24
C LYS A 501 -4.59 -38.49 -19.68
N GLU A 502 -5.27 -38.81 -20.77
CA GLU A 502 -6.35 -37.99 -21.30
C GLU A 502 -7.57 -38.02 -20.37
N ALA A 503 -8.09 -36.84 -20.06
CA ALA A 503 -9.35 -36.63 -19.37
C ALA A 503 -10.22 -35.69 -20.21
N VAL A 504 -11.50 -36.01 -20.33
CA VAL A 504 -12.46 -35.26 -21.16
C VAL A 504 -13.55 -34.69 -20.27
N PHE A 505 -13.91 -33.43 -20.52
CA PHE A 505 -14.86 -32.64 -19.75
C PHE A 505 -15.86 -32.00 -20.70
N ASP A 506 -17.07 -31.77 -20.20
CA ASP A 506 -18.16 -31.17 -20.97
C ASP A 506 -18.18 -29.63 -20.83
N ASP A 507 -17.50 -29.08 -19.82
CA ASP A 507 -17.38 -27.64 -19.59
C ASP A 507 -15.91 -27.18 -19.45
N ALA A 508 -15.69 -25.89 -19.73
CA ALA A 508 -14.36 -25.28 -19.76
C ALA A 508 -13.77 -25.07 -18.36
N GLU A 509 -14.61 -24.90 -17.35
CA GLU A 509 -14.21 -24.64 -15.95
C GLU A 509 -13.52 -25.87 -15.36
N GLN A 510 -14.16 -27.03 -15.46
CA GLN A 510 -13.64 -28.31 -14.97
C GLN A 510 -12.35 -28.71 -15.69
N ALA A 511 -12.31 -28.54 -17.01
CA ALA A 511 -11.11 -28.83 -17.79
C ALA A 511 -9.94 -27.91 -17.38
N SER A 512 -10.24 -26.63 -17.13
CA SER A 512 -9.26 -25.65 -16.69
C SER A 512 -8.72 -25.94 -15.29
N ALA A 513 -9.60 -26.23 -14.34
CA ALA A 513 -9.23 -26.62 -12.98
C ALA A 513 -8.39 -27.91 -12.97
N HIS A 514 -8.73 -28.88 -13.83
CA HIS A 514 -7.97 -30.13 -13.95
C HIS A 514 -6.54 -29.90 -14.45
N LEU A 515 -6.36 -29.09 -15.49
CA LEU A 515 -5.02 -28.74 -16.00
C LEU A 515 -4.21 -27.97 -14.96
N LEU A 516 -4.82 -26.98 -14.29
CA LEU A 516 -4.19 -26.21 -13.22
C LEU A 516 -3.63 -27.12 -12.12
N GLY A 517 -4.46 -28.04 -11.62
CA GLY A 517 -4.05 -29.01 -10.60
C GLY A 517 -2.92 -29.92 -11.09
N ARG A 518 -2.98 -30.43 -12.32
CA ARG A 518 -1.92 -31.28 -12.90
C ARG A 518 -0.56 -30.59 -12.96
N LEU A 519 -0.54 -29.29 -13.26
CA LEU A 519 0.69 -28.53 -13.38
C LEU A 519 1.28 -28.21 -12.01
N LEU A 520 0.47 -27.75 -11.05
CA LEU A 520 0.94 -27.35 -9.72
C LEU A 520 1.38 -28.50 -8.82
N LEU A 521 0.87 -29.71 -9.04
CA LEU A 521 1.25 -30.88 -8.25
C LEU A 521 2.65 -31.42 -8.58
N ASP A 522 3.25 -31.01 -9.69
CA ASP A 522 4.64 -31.32 -10.02
C ASP A 522 5.48 -30.03 -9.94
N PRO A 523 6.28 -29.86 -8.86
CA PRO A 523 6.98 -28.60 -8.58
C PRO A 523 8.03 -28.23 -9.65
N ARG A 524 8.37 -29.14 -10.56
CA ARG A 524 9.23 -28.84 -11.72
C ARG A 524 8.54 -27.93 -12.75
N HIS A 525 7.22 -27.78 -12.69
CA HIS A 525 6.50 -26.86 -13.55
C HIS A 525 6.38 -25.46 -12.95
N THR A 526 6.82 -25.22 -11.72
CA THR A 526 6.84 -23.88 -11.11
C THR A 526 8.23 -23.27 -11.18
N VAL A 527 8.32 -22.03 -11.65
CA VAL A 527 9.59 -21.30 -11.81
C VAL A 527 10.00 -20.70 -10.45
N GLU A 528 11.01 -21.28 -9.79
CA GLU A 528 11.67 -20.68 -8.62
C GLU A 528 12.48 -19.42 -9.00
N ASP A 529 12.76 -18.53 -8.03
CA ASP A 529 13.40 -17.22 -8.23
C ASP A 529 14.69 -17.31 -9.06
N GLY A 530 14.56 -17.03 -10.35
CA GLY A 530 15.58 -17.25 -11.35
C GLY A 530 16.62 -16.12 -11.47
N PRO A 531 17.69 -16.34 -12.26
CA PRO A 531 18.90 -15.51 -12.36
C PRO A 531 18.73 -14.16 -13.09
N PHE A 532 17.50 -13.67 -13.27
CA PHE A 532 17.20 -12.47 -14.05
C PHE A 532 16.77 -11.32 -13.12
N ALA A 533 17.75 -10.59 -12.61
CA ALA A 533 17.54 -9.40 -11.79
C ALA A 533 18.04 -8.13 -12.53
N PRO A 534 17.33 -7.00 -12.45
CA PRO A 534 17.82 -5.71 -12.95
C PRO A 534 19.13 -5.34 -12.25
N LEU A 535 20.12 -4.87 -13.02
CA LEU A 535 21.38 -4.38 -12.47
C LEU A 535 21.18 -3.05 -11.71
N LYS A 536 22.18 -2.64 -10.91
CA LYS A 536 22.13 -1.40 -10.12
C LYS A 536 21.81 -0.20 -11.03
N GLY A 537 20.76 0.55 -10.70
CA GLY A 537 20.31 1.72 -11.46
C GLY A 537 19.33 1.42 -12.60
N GLU A 538 19.01 0.15 -12.84
CA GLU A 538 17.98 -0.27 -13.78
C GLU A 538 16.58 -0.24 -13.12
N PRO A 539 15.50 -0.11 -13.91
CA PRO A 539 14.15 -0.11 -13.37
C PRO A 539 13.82 -1.43 -12.65
N PRO A 540 13.18 -1.40 -11.46
CA PRO A 540 12.90 -2.60 -10.70
C PRO A 540 11.87 -3.48 -11.41
N LEU A 541 11.92 -4.79 -11.16
CA LEU A 541 10.97 -5.73 -11.77
C LEU A 541 9.51 -5.50 -11.35
N SER A 542 9.27 -4.71 -10.31
CA SER A 542 7.91 -4.27 -9.92
C SER A 542 7.23 -3.42 -10.99
N LEU A 543 7.98 -2.83 -11.92
CA LEU A 543 7.42 -2.12 -13.08
C LEU A 543 6.92 -3.07 -14.18
N LEU A 544 7.16 -4.38 -14.07
CA LEU A 544 6.77 -5.37 -15.07
C LEU A 544 5.71 -6.32 -14.52
N ARG A 545 4.56 -6.39 -15.18
CA ARG A 545 3.54 -7.45 -15.00
C ARG A 545 3.73 -8.57 -16.01
N ASP A 546 3.02 -9.68 -15.82
CA ASP A 546 3.00 -10.84 -16.74
C ASP A 546 4.40 -11.40 -17.04
N ARG A 547 5.28 -11.37 -16.03
CA ARG A 547 6.69 -11.73 -16.15
C ARG A 547 6.87 -13.23 -16.38
N HIS A 548 7.60 -13.62 -17.42
CA HIS A 548 7.94 -15.00 -17.70
C HIS A 548 9.28 -15.09 -18.42
N VAL A 549 9.99 -16.20 -18.26
CA VAL A 549 11.23 -16.45 -19.01
C VAL A 549 10.87 -16.87 -20.43
N VAL A 550 11.52 -16.27 -21.41
CA VAL A 550 11.38 -16.60 -22.83
C VAL A 550 12.74 -16.58 -23.50
N GLU A 551 12.95 -17.47 -24.46
CA GLU A 551 14.10 -17.43 -25.35
C GLU A 551 13.78 -16.51 -26.54
N LEU A 552 14.48 -15.38 -26.63
CA LEU A 552 14.38 -14.49 -27.78
C LEU A 552 15.23 -15.05 -28.93
N ALA A 553 14.66 -15.14 -30.12
CA ALA A 553 15.35 -15.66 -31.29
C ALA A 553 16.50 -14.74 -31.75
N ALA A 554 17.50 -15.33 -32.40
CA ALA A 554 18.51 -14.56 -33.14
C ALA A 554 17.82 -13.65 -34.17
N GLY A 555 18.32 -12.43 -34.32
CA GLY A 555 17.74 -11.38 -35.17
C GLY A 555 16.71 -10.50 -34.47
N THR A 556 16.25 -10.85 -33.26
CA THR A 556 15.35 -9.99 -32.47
C THR A 556 16.02 -8.66 -32.15
N GLU A 557 15.31 -7.55 -32.36
CA GLU A 557 15.78 -6.21 -32.03
C GLU A 557 15.22 -5.76 -30.68
N VAL A 558 16.10 -5.31 -29.80
CA VAL A 558 15.77 -4.70 -28.51
C VAL A 558 16.44 -3.35 -28.41
N ASP A 559 15.88 -2.44 -27.64
CA ASP A 559 16.44 -1.10 -27.46
C ASP A 559 16.45 -0.67 -25.99
N ARG A 560 17.20 0.39 -25.69
CA ARG A 560 17.13 1.06 -24.39
C ARG A 560 17.50 2.53 -24.53
N TYR A 561 17.04 3.30 -23.54
CA TYR A 561 17.47 4.66 -23.28
C TYR A 561 18.48 4.63 -22.12
N GLY A 562 19.77 4.69 -22.41
CA GLY A 562 20.83 4.59 -21.41
C GLY A 562 22.12 3.93 -21.90
N ALA A 563 23.15 3.97 -21.05
CA ALA A 563 24.44 3.34 -21.31
C ALA A 563 24.32 1.80 -21.37
N PRO A 564 25.23 1.09 -22.05
CA PRO A 564 25.17 -0.37 -22.20
C PRO A 564 25.54 -1.14 -20.91
N ASP A 565 25.79 -0.48 -19.80
CA ASP A 565 26.08 -1.09 -18.48
C ASP A 565 24.86 -1.77 -17.83
N GLY A 566 23.65 -1.42 -18.27
CA GLY A 566 22.41 -2.03 -17.83
C GLY A 566 22.01 -3.29 -18.58
N ASN A 567 20.97 -3.97 -18.08
CA ASN A 567 20.45 -5.22 -18.65
C ASN A 567 18.93 -5.21 -18.93
N VAL A 568 18.22 -4.12 -18.64
CA VAL A 568 16.81 -3.94 -19.01
C VAL A 568 16.75 -3.25 -20.38
N THR A 569 16.01 -3.87 -21.28
CA THR A 569 15.74 -3.40 -22.63
C THR A 569 14.26 -3.53 -22.92
N TYR A 570 13.79 -2.96 -24.02
CA TYR A 570 12.44 -3.16 -24.52
C TYR A 570 12.48 -3.70 -25.93
N ALA A 571 11.35 -4.24 -26.41
CA ALA A 571 11.17 -4.49 -27.83
C ALA A 571 11.49 -3.20 -28.61
N ALA A 572 12.31 -3.32 -29.66
CA ALA A 572 12.80 -2.15 -30.37
C ALA A 572 11.66 -1.26 -30.86
N ARG A 573 11.86 0.06 -30.77
CA ARG A 573 10.93 1.14 -31.15
C ARG A 573 9.66 1.19 -30.30
N THR A 574 9.63 0.58 -29.12
CA THR A 574 8.53 0.77 -28.15
C THR A 574 8.39 2.28 -27.83
N PRO A 575 7.21 2.91 -27.97
CA PRO A 575 7.02 4.31 -27.63
C PRO A 575 7.41 4.62 -26.18
N TYR A 576 8.02 5.78 -25.93
CA TYR A 576 8.51 6.13 -24.59
C TYR A 576 7.45 6.01 -23.48
N PRO A 577 6.22 6.53 -23.64
CA PRO A 577 5.16 6.42 -22.62
C PRO A 577 4.71 4.96 -22.35
N GLN A 578 5.03 4.02 -23.24
CA GLN A 578 4.70 2.62 -23.04
C GLN A 578 5.75 1.88 -22.20
N ARG A 579 6.88 2.53 -21.90
CA ARG A 579 7.98 1.94 -21.13
C ARG A 579 7.87 2.21 -19.63
N SER A 580 7.03 3.17 -19.23
CA SER A 580 6.85 3.57 -17.83
C SER A 580 8.18 3.86 -17.12
N LEU A 581 9.10 4.49 -17.87
CA LEU A 581 10.40 4.95 -17.39
C LEU A 581 10.28 6.39 -16.90
N PRO A 582 11.12 6.83 -15.95
CA PRO A 582 11.11 8.21 -15.48
C PRO A 582 11.23 9.19 -16.65
N PRO A 583 10.45 10.28 -16.74
CA PRO A 583 10.45 11.18 -17.90
C PRO A 583 11.84 11.66 -18.33
N GLU A 584 12.74 11.88 -17.37
CA GLU A 584 14.13 12.33 -17.56
C GLU A 584 15.05 11.27 -18.21
N TRP A 585 14.62 10.01 -18.31
CA TRP A 585 15.40 8.98 -19.02
C TRP A 585 15.24 9.10 -20.54
N ARG A 586 14.29 9.91 -21.04
CA ARG A 586 14.04 10.12 -22.47
C ARG A 586 15.24 10.77 -23.18
N ASP A 587 15.98 11.58 -22.44
CA ASP A 587 17.12 12.32 -22.97
C ASP A 587 18.43 11.50 -22.92
N ARG A 588 18.37 10.27 -22.39
CA ARG A 588 19.51 9.35 -22.41
C ARG A 588 19.78 8.85 -23.83
N PRO A 589 21.02 8.43 -24.14
CA PRO A 589 21.34 7.85 -25.44
C PRO A 589 20.41 6.68 -25.76
N TYR A 590 19.66 6.82 -26.86
CA TYR A 590 18.84 5.76 -27.41
C TYR A 590 19.72 4.84 -28.26
N ARG A 591 19.68 3.54 -27.97
CA ARG A 591 20.49 2.53 -28.65
C ARG A 591 19.64 1.31 -28.96
N VAL A 592 19.84 0.76 -30.15
CA VAL A 592 19.16 -0.45 -30.62
C VAL A 592 20.20 -1.55 -30.81
N TYR A 593 19.86 -2.75 -30.36
CA TYR A 593 20.69 -3.93 -30.43
C TYR A 593 19.94 -5.06 -31.12
N ARG A 594 20.67 -5.89 -31.86
CA ARG A 594 20.16 -7.11 -32.47
C ARG A 594 20.83 -8.32 -31.88
N LEU A 595 20.02 -9.29 -31.44
CA LEU A 595 20.51 -10.57 -30.95
C LEU A 595 21.19 -11.34 -32.08
N GLN A 596 22.39 -11.86 -31.85
CA GLN A 596 23.12 -12.68 -32.83
C GLN A 596 22.85 -14.17 -32.68
N ARG A 597 22.32 -14.58 -31.52
CA ARG A 597 21.96 -15.97 -31.19
C ARG A 597 20.71 -15.98 -30.30
N PRO A 598 20.01 -17.13 -30.18
CA PRO A 598 18.93 -17.26 -29.23
C PRO A 598 19.42 -17.02 -27.80
N MET A 599 18.66 -16.26 -27.01
CA MET A 599 19.03 -15.89 -25.65
C MET A 599 17.81 -15.88 -24.73
N GLU A 600 17.93 -16.54 -23.58
CA GLU A 600 16.92 -16.47 -22.53
C GLU A 600 16.89 -15.08 -21.89
N THR A 601 15.68 -14.55 -21.69
CA THR A 601 15.40 -13.28 -21.03
C THR A 601 14.19 -13.43 -20.13
N LEU A 602 14.13 -12.62 -19.06
CA LEU A 602 12.88 -12.38 -18.36
C LEU A 602 12.12 -11.30 -19.11
N THR A 603 10.98 -11.66 -19.68
CA THR A 603 10.10 -10.74 -20.40
C THR A 603 8.92 -10.35 -19.54
N GLY A 604 8.47 -9.10 -19.62
CA GLY A 604 7.28 -8.63 -18.95
C GLY A 604 6.70 -7.36 -19.58
N THR A 605 5.47 -7.03 -19.24
CA THR A 605 4.77 -5.84 -19.75
C THR A 605 4.90 -4.70 -18.75
N ALA A 606 5.33 -3.52 -19.20
CA ALA A 606 5.42 -2.34 -18.33
C ALA A 606 4.03 -1.95 -17.78
N VAL A 607 3.92 -1.77 -16.47
CA VAL A 607 2.70 -1.29 -15.79
C VAL A 607 2.57 0.24 -15.91
N PRO A 608 1.38 0.85 -15.83
CA PRO A 608 1.24 2.30 -15.81
C PRO A 608 2.00 2.92 -14.62
N TRP A 609 2.90 3.87 -14.89
CA TRP A 609 3.77 4.50 -13.87
C TRP A 609 4.35 5.83 -14.39
N PHE A 610 4.80 6.73 -13.52
CA PHE A 610 5.29 8.08 -13.87
C PHE A 610 4.33 8.93 -14.74
N GLY A 611 3.02 8.77 -14.54
CA GLY A 611 2.00 9.44 -15.38
C GLY A 611 1.93 8.91 -16.82
N GLN A 612 2.54 7.76 -17.09
CA GLN A 612 2.59 7.12 -18.40
C GLN A 612 1.71 5.84 -18.43
N PRO A 613 1.08 5.53 -19.58
CA PRO A 613 0.15 4.41 -19.69
C PRO A 613 0.80 3.03 -19.60
N GLY A 614 2.11 2.91 -19.84
CA GLY A 614 2.79 1.61 -19.91
C GLY A 614 2.32 0.75 -21.09
N GLY A 615 2.47 -0.57 -20.97
CA GLY A 615 2.03 -1.55 -21.97
C GLY A 615 3.11 -2.06 -22.92
N GLY A 616 4.32 -1.52 -22.86
CA GLY A 616 5.46 -1.96 -23.67
C GLY A 616 6.09 -3.25 -23.15
N THR A 617 6.67 -4.04 -24.05
CA THR A 617 7.35 -5.30 -23.70
C THR A 617 8.79 -5.03 -23.32
N ALA A 618 9.15 -5.33 -22.08
CA ALA A 618 10.51 -5.26 -21.57
C ALA A 618 11.17 -6.65 -21.57
N HIS A 619 12.49 -6.68 -21.79
CA HIS A 619 13.34 -7.85 -21.70
C HIS A 619 14.51 -7.57 -20.76
N VAL A 620 14.67 -8.42 -19.74
CA VAL A 620 15.77 -8.36 -18.78
C VAL A 620 16.72 -9.52 -19.03
N PHE A 621 17.96 -9.21 -19.39
CA PHE A 621 19.01 -10.21 -19.63
C PHE A 621 19.74 -10.57 -18.33
N ARG A 622 20.38 -11.75 -18.28
CA ARG A 622 21.19 -12.17 -17.10
C ARG A 622 22.44 -11.33 -16.87
N ARG A 623 22.96 -10.69 -17.91
CA ARG A 623 24.21 -9.91 -17.93
C ARG A 623 23.98 -8.55 -18.57
N SER A 624 24.91 -7.62 -18.36
CA SER A 624 24.83 -6.28 -18.94
C SER A 624 24.88 -6.34 -20.47
N VAL A 625 24.30 -5.34 -21.14
CA VAL A 625 24.40 -5.19 -22.60
C VAL A 625 25.87 -5.10 -23.03
N THR A 626 26.75 -4.51 -22.21
CA THR A 626 28.20 -4.44 -22.44
C THR A 626 28.83 -5.83 -22.52
N ASP A 627 28.52 -6.71 -21.57
CA ASP A 627 29.04 -8.09 -21.58
C ASP A 627 28.51 -8.88 -22.78
N LEU A 628 27.26 -8.62 -23.17
CA LEU A 628 26.61 -9.27 -24.31
C LEU A 628 27.12 -8.76 -25.66
N LEU A 629 27.56 -7.51 -25.74
CA LEU A 629 28.29 -6.99 -26.90
C LEU A 629 29.69 -7.61 -26.96
N ALA A 630 30.38 -7.70 -25.83
CA ALA A 630 31.74 -8.23 -25.74
C ALA A 630 31.83 -9.72 -26.10
N ASP A 631 30.81 -10.51 -25.74
CA ASP A 631 30.76 -11.94 -26.07
C ASP A 631 30.05 -12.25 -27.40
N GLY A 632 29.67 -11.21 -28.15
CA GLY A 632 29.02 -11.32 -29.46
C GLY A 632 27.57 -11.82 -29.42
N GLY A 633 26.92 -11.88 -28.24
CA GLY A 633 25.50 -12.19 -28.11
C GLY A 633 24.58 -11.09 -28.66
N LEU A 634 24.99 -9.83 -28.56
CA LEU A 634 24.33 -8.67 -29.16
C LEU A 634 25.27 -7.98 -30.16
N VAL A 635 24.69 -7.31 -31.15
CA VAL A 635 25.38 -6.27 -31.95
C VAL A 635 24.58 -4.98 -31.86
N GLU A 636 25.25 -3.84 -31.71
CA GLU A 636 24.60 -2.53 -31.81
C GLU A 636 24.31 -2.20 -33.28
N ILE A 637 23.11 -1.69 -33.57
CA ILE A 637 22.72 -1.25 -34.91
C ILE A 637 22.96 0.26 -35.00
N PRO A 638 23.91 0.74 -35.83
CA PRO A 638 24.13 2.16 -36.04
C PRO A 638 22.94 2.80 -36.78
N ASP A 639 22.53 4.00 -36.38
CA ASP A 639 21.51 4.86 -37.01
C ASP A 639 20.07 4.29 -37.13
N ALA A 640 19.50 3.81 -36.01
CA ALA A 640 18.14 3.24 -35.94
C ALA A 640 17.07 4.15 -35.33
#